data_AF-A0AA39H2R5-F1
#
_entry.id   AF-A0AA39H2R5-F1
#
_cell.length_a   1.000
_cell.length_b   1.000
_cell.length_c   1.000
_cell.angle_alpha   90.00
_cell.angle_beta   90.00
_cell.angle_gamma   90.00
#
_symmetry.space_group_name_H-M   'P 1'
#
loop_
_entity.id
_entity.type
_entity.pdbx_description
1 polymer ?
#
loop_
_entity_poly.entity_id
_entity_poly.type
_entity_poly.pdbx_seq_one_letter_code
_entity_poly.pdbx_strand_id
1 'polypeptide(L)'
;MAADLFGRRDVKLGLAVLSSALVAVPVYQYLQRLCFERKYPWVQIGKVEELFVYPIKSCKGNKVDTLQCGKLGASCGEDFDRYFLIVDAETNHFHTARQFPQLVLLESHVDKDILKISTPEGKAIEVELSLVTEFPVVRPSTLHFKKRQDGLDCGDDVAAFLTEYMGLRDKPCRLLYFQEGYYSERRCQTSQSWWNNPVPKRDDKTAFTDLAPYLAFSSASVDDLNKELKANNPENPTISSRNFRPNIVVSGVPPYDEDRWLELRIGETEFVCYKPCTRCVLTTVDPDTGKKSPDIQPLKLLREYRLAPEGKLRQEFKQSPIFGVNMGILKCGNVSVGDNVFARWAMMSRKATLAVALLAMLSLLTIEFLPGVAYAEDDIDDVSPTVKENIGKFAQGSKTDDETLLREEEAIKLDGLSVAQMKELRSKAEKHEFQAEVNRMMKLIINSLYRNKEIFLRELISNASDALDKIRLLSLTDPEALGATDELSIRIKADPENHVLHIIDTGIGMTHQDLMNNLGTIARSGTAEFLSKVLDTQASSEQQQDLIGQFGVGFYSAFLVADRVVVTTKHNDGKQYIWESDSASYSIVEDPRGATLKRGSQITLHLKEEAHDFLEPETLKKLVHKYSQFINFNIYLWESKTETVEEPIEEAAAESAAEDGQVEEEKEEKPKTKKVEKTVWDWERVNNVKPIWMRKASEVEDDEYDQFYKSITKDSEKPLAHVHFTAEGEVTFKSILYVPKKSPNDMFQNYGKVTENIKLYVRRVFITDDFHDMMPKYLSFIRGIVDSDDLPLNVSRENLQQHKLLKVIKKKLVRKVLDMLKKMDAEQYEEFWKEFSTNMKLGIMEDASNRNRLSKLLRFFSSNDAEKQTSLSAYVERMKEKQEAIFYVAGTSRKEVENSPFVERLLKKGYEVIYLTEPVDEYCIQAMPEFDGKKFQNVAKEGLKLDDGEEAKEAQEQLEKTFEPLTQWLKESALKDKIEKAIVSQRLTKSPSALVASSYGWSGNMERIMKSQAYAKANDATHDFYANQKKTFEINPRHPVVKELLRRVEADKEDEVAKSTAHLLFETATLRSGFSLQDQVGFAERIESVLRKSLDLSLDEQVEEEVEHEEAAEEETPVEEEETKVEEEHSEL
;
A
#
# COMPACT_ATOMS: atom_id res chain seq x y z
N MET A 1 -1.72 28.54 44.81
CA MET A 1 -1.72 27.45 43.81
C MET A 1 -0.88 27.78 42.57
N ALA A 2 -0.99 28.95 41.93
CA ALA A 2 -0.16 29.26 40.74
C ALA A 2 1.36 29.44 41.06
N ALA A 3 1.72 29.92 42.26
CA ALA A 3 3.11 30.18 42.63
C ALA A 3 3.95 28.91 42.93
N ASP A 4 3.30 27.81 43.35
CA ASP A 4 4.00 26.53 43.67
C ASP A 4 4.31 25.69 42.42
N LEU A 5 3.57 25.90 41.33
CA LEU A 5 3.81 25.17 40.07
C LEU A 5 5.14 25.58 39.42
N PHE A 6 5.52 26.86 39.54
CA PHE A 6 6.75 27.39 38.95
C PHE A 6 8.02 27.11 39.77
N GLY A 7 7.90 26.56 40.99
CA GLY A 7 9.03 26.17 41.84
C GLY A 7 9.61 24.79 41.52
N ARG A 8 8.82 23.92 40.87
CA ARG A 8 9.16 22.54 40.55
C ARG A 8 10.18 22.43 39.40
N ARG A 9 11.26 21.66 39.62
CA ARG A 9 12.43 21.56 38.73
C ARG A 9 12.05 20.94 37.38
N ASP A 10 11.15 19.98 37.42
CA ASP A 10 10.43 19.29 36.35
C ASP A 10 9.57 20.24 35.51
N VAL A 11 8.84 21.17 36.13
CA VAL A 11 8.04 22.18 35.41
C VAL A 11 8.94 23.23 34.74
N LYS A 12 10.03 23.64 35.40
CA LYS A 12 11.04 24.53 34.79
C LYS A 12 11.78 23.87 33.63
N LEU A 13 12.10 22.57 33.75
CA LEU A 13 12.71 21.80 32.66
C LEU A 13 11.73 21.60 31.51
N GLY A 14 10.46 21.30 31.80
CA GLY A 14 9.40 21.19 30.81
C GLY A 14 9.16 22.50 30.06
N LEU A 15 9.12 23.64 30.76
CA LEU A 15 9.01 24.98 30.15
C LEU A 15 10.27 25.35 29.36
N ALA A 16 11.47 24.97 29.82
CA ALA A 16 12.72 25.20 29.09
C ALA A 16 12.80 24.36 27.81
N VAL A 17 12.31 23.11 27.82
CA VAL A 17 12.20 22.24 26.64
C VAL A 17 11.14 22.76 25.68
N LEU A 18 9.98 23.23 26.19
CA LEU A 18 8.96 23.83 25.34
C LEU A 18 9.44 25.15 24.70
N SER A 19 10.12 26.00 25.46
CA SER A 19 10.67 27.27 24.95
C SER A 19 11.80 27.03 23.96
N SER A 20 12.66 26.03 24.21
CA SER A 20 13.72 25.66 23.28
C SER A 20 13.16 24.98 22.03
N ALA A 21 12.08 24.19 22.09
CA ALA A 21 11.41 23.68 20.90
C ALA A 21 10.72 24.79 20.09
N LEU A 22 10.07 25.75 20.76
CA LEU A 22 9.42 26.91 20.13
C LEU A 22 10.42 27.87 19.46
N VAL A 23 11.69 27.87 19.88
CA VAL A 23 12.76 28.66 19.24
C VAL A 23 13.55 27.81 18.24
N ALA A 24 13.96 26.60 18.61
CA ALA A 24 14.82 25.73 17.83
C ALA A 24 14.13 25.19 16.57
N VAL A 25 12.82 24.93 16.57
CA VAL A 25 12.13 24.45 15.36
C VAL A 25 12.01 25.56 14.31
N PRO A 26 11.56 26.79 14.63
CA PRO A 26 11.59 27.90 13.69
C PRO A 26 13.01 28.30 13.30
N VAL A 27 13.98 28.29 14.22
CA VAL A 27 15.39 28.58 13.92
C VAL A 27 16.01 27.50 13.05
N TYR A 28 15.70 26.22 13.26
CA TYR A 28 16.11 25.12 12.39
C TYR A 28 15.51 25.29 10.99
N GLN A 29 14.21 25.57 10.90
CA GLN A 29 13.55 25.84 9.61
C GLN A 29 14.10 27.10 8.93
N TYR A 30 14.46 28.13 9.70
CA TYR A 30 15.07 29.38 9.23
C TYR A 30 16.53 29.18 8.81
N LEU A 31 17.32 28.41 9.55
CA LEU A 31 18.70 28.05 9.21
C LEU A 31 18.75 27.09 8.03
N GLN A 32 17.81 26.15 7.93
CA GLN A 32 17.64 25.30 6.75
C GLN A 32 17.28 26.16 5.54
N ARG A 33 16.35 27.11 5.68
CA ARG A 33 16.07 28.12 4.64
C ARG A 33 17.32 28.95 4.31
N LEU A 34 18.05 29.49 5.27
CA LEU A 34 19.27 30.27 5.03
C LEU A 34 20.41 29.46 4.38
N CYS A 35 20.58 28.19 4.76
CA CYS A 35 21.57 27.29 4.16
C CYS A 35 21.23 26.94 2.71
N PHE A 36 19.93 26.81 2.37
CA PHE A 36 19.48 26.54 1.01
C PHE A 36 19.32 27.82 0.15
N GLU A 37 18.93 28.96 0.73
CA GLU A 37 18.63 30.20 0.00
C GLU A 37 19.87 31.04 -0.35
N ARG A 38 21.07 30.79 0.23
CA ARG A 38 22.22 31.71 0.09
C ARG A 38 23.56 31.18 -0.43
N LYS A 39 23.73 29.93 -0.89
CA LYS A 39 25.11 29.37 -1.02
C LYS A 39 25.53 28.60 -2.28
N TYR A 40 24.90 28.84 -3.45
CA TYR A 40 25.50 28.37 -4.72
C TYR A 40 25.78 29.54 -5.66
N PRO A 41 27.07 29.81 -6.01
CA PRO A 41 27.39 30.83 -6.99
C PRO A 41 26.85 30.40 -8.36
N TRP A 42 26.48 31.37 -9.18
CA TRP A 42 26.17 31.11 -10.58
C TRP A 42 27.46 30.70 -11.28
N VAL A 43 27.51 29.47 -11.77
CA VAL A 43 28.65 28.97 -12.55
C VAL A 43 28.23 28.94 -14.00
N GLN A 44 29.01 29.57 -14.87
CA GLN A 44 28.80 29.44 -16.32
C GLN A 44 29.13 28.00 -16.72
N ILE A 45 28.14 27.28 -17.24
CA ILE A 45 28.26 25.87 -17.61
C ILE A 45 28.36 25.68 -19.13
N GLY A 46 27.78 26.58 -19.92
CA GLY A 46 27.66 26.37 -21.36
C GLY A 46 27.03 27.54 -22.10
N LYS A 47 26.53 27.27 -23.31
CA LYS A 47 25.79 28.23 -24.15
C LYS A 47 24.53 27.61 -24.73
N VAL A 48 23.53 28.43 -25.00
CA VAL A 48 22.33 28.02 -25.76
C VAL A 48 22.74 27.66 -27.18
N GLU A 49 22.42 26.44 -27.61
CA GLU A 49 22.75 25.93 -28.94
C GLU A 49 21.54 25.94 -29.89
N GLU A 50 20.40 25.46 -29.40
CA GLU A 50 19.15 25.42 -30.19
C GLU A 50 17.96 25.78 -29.32
N LEU A 51 16.98 26.44 -29.94
CA LEU A 51 15.72 26.81 -29.33
C LEU A 51 14.55 26.35 -30.19
N PHE A 52 13.48 25.88 -29.55
CA PHE A 52 12.28 25.41 -30.24
C PHE A 52 10.98 25.84 -29.56
N VAL A 53 9.96 26.12 -30.39
CA VAL A 53 8.55 26.31 -29.98
C VAL A 53 7.69 25.25 -30.66
N TYR A 54 6.73 24.67 -29.94
CA TYR A 54 5.77 23.71 -30.50
C TYR A 54 4.34 24.24 -30.39
N PRO A 55 3.82 25.03 -31.34
CA PRO A 55 2.49 25.62 -31.23
C PRO A 55 1.39 24.59 -30.96
N ILE A 56 1.38 23.51 -31.75
CA ILE A 56 0.46 22.36 -31.57
C ILE A 56 1.17 21.22 -30.83
N LYS A 57 0.57 20.76 -29.73
CA LYS A 57 1.09 19.62 -28.95
C LYS A 57 1.19 18.38 -29.85
N SER A 58 2.35 17.73 -29.81
CA SER A 58 2.71 16.56 -30.62
C SER A 58 3.08 16.81 -32.09
N CYS A 59 2.93 18.04 -32.61
CA CYS A 59 3.30 18.36 -34.01
C CYS A 59 4.77 18.81 -34.17
N LYS A 60 5.20 19.22 -35.37
CA LYS A 60 6.57 19.71 -35.62
C LYS A 60 6.90 20.90 -34.73
N GLY A 61 8.19 21.04 -34.39
CA GLY A 61 8.69 22.19 -33.65
C GLY A 61 9.35 23.20 -34.56
N ASN A 62 9.08 24.47 -34.32
CA ASN A 62 9.67 25.59 -35.03
C ASN A 62 11.01 25.89 -34.37
N LYS A 63 12.11 25.75 -35.12
CA LYS A 63 13.43 26.19 -34.66
C LYS A 63 13.48 27.70 -34.73
N VAL A 64 13.89 28.35 -33.65
CA VAL A 64 13.89 29.82 -33.54
C VAL A 64 15.23 30.33 -32.99
N ASP A 65 15.55 31.59 -33.26
CA ASP A 65 16.78 32.20 -32.75
C ASP A 65 16.59 32.82 -31.37
N THR A 66 15.35 33.13 -30.97
CA THR A 66 15.02 33.75 -29.67
C THR A 66 13.69 33.23 -29.14
N LEU A 67 13.62 32.97 -27.84
CA LEU A 67 12.42 32.64 -27.09
C LEU A 67 12.11 33.73 -26.08
N GLN A 68 10.87 34.19 -26.09
CA GLN A 68 10.26 34.91 -24.98
C GLN A 68 9.80 33.89 -23.95
N CYS A 69 10.34 33.95 -22.74
CA CYS A 69 10.05 33.01 -21.68
C CYS A 69 9.10 33.67 -20.67
N GLY A 70 7.82 33.26 -20.67
CA GLY A 70 6.77 33.73 -19.77
C GLY A 70 6.27 32.66 -18.79
N LYS A 71 5.27 33.03 -17.97
CA LYS A 71 4.72 32.12 -16.95
C LYS A 71 3.99 30.90 -17.53
N LEU A 72 3.37 31.05 -18.70
CA LEU A 72 2.54 30.00 -19.33
C LEU A 72 3.31 29.08 -20.28
N GLY A 73 4.49 29.48 -20.72
CA GLY A 73 5.23 28.79 -21.78
C GLY A 73 6.27 29.68 -22.45
N ALA A 74 7.04 29.06 -23.35
CA ALA A 74 7.88 29.77 -24.30
C ALA A 74 7.02 30.32 -25.45
N SER A 75 7.41 31.45 -26.03
CA SER A 75 6.86 31.92 -27.29
C SER A 75 7.92 32.57 -28.18
N CYS A 76 7.63 32.67 -29.48
CA CYS A 76 8.42 33.45 -30.43
C CYS A 76 7.45 34.21 -31.34
N GLY A 77 7.29 35.52 -31.10
CA GLY A 77 6.20 36.26 -31.71
C GLY A 77 4.85 35.75 -31.18
N GLU A 78 3.94 35.40 -32.09
CA GLU A 78 2.61 34.84 -31.77
C GLU A 78 2.61 33.31 -31.67
N ASP A 79 3.73 32.64 -31.97
CA ASP A 79 3.86 31.20 -31.76
C ASP A 79 4.05 30.91 -30.26
N PHE A 80 2.99 30.45 -29.58
CA PHE A 80 3.03 30.04 -28.17
C PHE A 80 3.17 28.52 -27.99
N ASP A 81 4.07 28.07 -27.11
CA ASP A 81 4.35 26.65 -26.91
C ASP A 81 3.13 25.90 -26.34
N ARG A 82 2.65 24.91 -27.09
CA ARG A 82 1.58 23.96 -26.77
C ARG A 82 0.26 24.65 -26.41
N TYR A 83 -0.06 25.74 -27.11
CA TYR A 83 -1.35 26.41 -27.00
C TYR A 83 -2.46 25.67 -27.74
N PHE A 84 -2.12 24.77 -28.66
CA PHE A 84 -3.10 23.99 -29.39
C PHE A 84 -2.99 22.49 -29.11
N LEU A 85 -4.14 21.79 -29.12
CA LEU A 85 -4.25 20.36 -28.83
C LEU A 85 -5.22 19.67 -29.79
N ILE A 86 -4.76 18.59 -30.43
CA ILE A 86 -5.63 17.74 -31.25
C ILE A 86 -6.27 16.68 -30.35
N VAL A 87 -7.60 16.57 -30.38
CA VAL A 87 -8.38 15.60 -29.59
C VAL A 87 -9.31 14.78 -30.47
N ASP A 88 -9.65 13.59 -30.02
CA ASP A 88 -10.72 12.78 -30.60
C ASP A 88 -12.08 13.43 -30.29
N ALA A 89 -12.95 13.58 -31.30
CA ALA A 89 -14.19 14.34 -31.16
C ALA A 89 -15.25 13.67 -30.26
N GLU A 90 -15.19 12.36 -30.07
CA GLU A 90 -16.17 11.63 -29.25
C GLU A 90 -15.66 11.47 -27.81
N THR A 91 -14.41 11.03 -27.68
CA THR A 91 -13.81 10.70 -26.37
C THR A 91 -13.14 11.89 -25.70
N ASN A 92 -12.89 12.97 -26.43
CA ASN A 92 -12.13 14.14 -25.98
C ASN A 92 -10.69 13.79 -25.51
N HIS A 93 -10.18 12.61 -25.89
CA HIS A 93 -8.84 12.19 -25.56
C HIS A 93 -7.85 12.76 -26.58
N PHE A 94 -6.74 13.32 -26.12
CA PHE A 94 -5.76 13.91 -27.03
C PHE A 94 -5.06 12.87 -27.92
N HIS A 95 -4.87 13.23 -29.18
CA HIS A 95 -4.05 12.46 -30.11
C HIS A 95 -2.57 12.80 -29.97
N THR A 96 -1.72 11.78 -30.12
CA THR A 96 -0.27 11.96 -29.98
C THR A 96 0.50 11.40 -31.16
N ALA A 97 1.67 11.97 -31.40
CA ALA A 97 2.62 11.46 -32.40
C ALA A 97 3.12 10.03 -32.11
N ARG A 98 2.80 9.46 -30.95
CA ARG A 98 3.04 8.03 -30.68
C ARG A 98 2.03 7.12 -31.38
N GLN A 99 0.80 7.61 -31.53
CA GLN A 99 -0.30 6.95 -32.22
C GLN A 99 -0.27 7.30 -33.71
N PHE A 100 -0.01 8.58 -34.02
CA PHE A 100 0.02 9.12 -35.38
C PHE A 100 1.38 9.79 -35.65
N PRO A 101 2.44 9.00 -35.93
CA PRO A 101 3.79 9.50 -36.14
C PRO A 101 3.92 10.65 -37.16
N GLN A 102 3.06 10.68 -38.18
CA GLN A 102 3.04 11.74 -39.19
C GLN A 102 2.76 13.15 -38.63
N LEU A 103 2.18 13.27 -37.43
CA LEU A 103 1.96 14.58 -36.79
C LEU A 103 3.26 15.39 -36.63
N VAL A 104 4.41 14.73 -36.45
CA VAL A 104 5.70 15.43 -36.31
C VAL A 104 6.15 16.18 -37.57
N LEU A 105 5.45 15.96 -38.69
CA LEU A 105 5.70 16.61 -39.97
C LEU A 105 4.78 17.81 -40.22
N LEU A 106 3.70 17.98 -39.45
CA LEU A 106 2.79 19.12 -39.56
C LEU A 106 3.47 20.39 -39.06
N GLU A 107 3.60 21.36 -39.97
CA GLU A 107 4.07 22.70 -39.67
C GLU A 107 2.90 23.57 -39.19
N SER A 108 3.18 24.43 -38.21
CA SER A 108 2.18 25.31 -37.64
C SER A 108 2.82 26.64 -37.26
N HIS A 109 2.20 27.75 -37.68
CA HIS A 109 2.64 29.10 -37.37
C HIS A 109 1.44 30.01 -37.13
N VAL A 110 1.56 30.93 -36.19
CA VAL A 110 0.59 32.00 -35.94
C VAL A 110 1.17 33.33 -36.42
N ASP A 111 0.44 34.03 -37.28
CA ASP A 111 0.76 35.38 -37.72
C ASP A 111 -0.52 36.21 -37.76
N LYS A 112 -0.52 37.38 -37.10
CA LYS A 112 -1.64 38.33 -37.07
C LYS A 112 -2.96 37.66 -36.68
N ASP A 113 -2.93 36.86 -35.62
CA ASP A 113 -4.09 36.16 -35.08
C ASP A 113 -4.67 35.06 -36.00
N ILE A 114 -3.90 34.61 -36.99
CA ILE A 114 -4.25 33.50 -37.88
C ILE A 114 -3.29 32.32 -37.64
N LEU A 115 -3.83 31.20 -37.18
CA LEU A 115 -3.10 29.93 -37.13
C LEU A 115 -3.11 29.27 -38.52
N LYS A 116 -1.94 29.14 -39.11
CA LYS A 116 -1.71 28.39 -40.34
C LYS A 116 -1.12 27.03 -40.04
N ILE A 117 -1.73 25.97 -40.57
CA ILE A 117 -1.25 24.58 -40.47
C ILE A 117 -0.97 24.05 -41.88
N SER A 118 0.24 23.55 -42.12
CA SER A 118 0.66 23.00 -43.41
C SER A 118 1.17 21.57 -43.32
N THR A 119 0.82 20.79 -44.33
CA THR A 119 1.29 19.41 -44.55
C THR A 119 2.55 19.40 -45.41
N PRO A 120 3.40 18.36 -45.32
CA PRO A 120 4.55 18.18 -46.20
C PRO A 120 4.20 18.15 -47.69
N GLU A 121 2.98 17.73 -48.04
CA GLU A 121 2.46 17.66 -49.41
C GLU A 121 2.02 19.02 -49.97
N GLY A 122 2.12 20.10 -49.18
CA GLY A 122 1.80 21.46 -49.60
C GLY A 122 0.33 21.88 -49.40
N LYS A 123 -0.52 21.02 -48.83
CA LYS A 123 -1.87 21.43 -48.39
C LYS A 123 -1.76 22.26 -47.11
N ALA A 124 -2.53 23.34 -47.01
CA ALA A 124 -2.58 24.20 -45.83
C ALA A 124 -4.02 24.59 -45.47
N ILE A 125 -4.25 24.88 -44.19
CA ILE A 125 -5.49 25.44 -43.65
C ILE A 125 -5.15 26.61 -42.73
N GLU A 126 -6.02 27.62 -42.71
CA GLU A 126 -5.89 28.81 -41.89
C GLU A 126 -7.09 28.91 -40.95
N VAL A 127 -6.84 29.23 -39.68
CA VAL A 127 -7.84 29.38 -38.62
C VAL A 127 -7.70 30.76 -38.02
N GLU A 128 -8.76 31.56 -38.12
CA GLU A 128 -8.80 32.90 -37.54
C GLU A 128 -9.13 32.83 -36.05
N LEU A 129 -8.17 33.16 -35.19
CA LEU A 129 -8.28 32.98 -33.74
C LEU A 129 -9.20 34.04 -33.09
N SER A 130 -9.33 35.22 -33.70
CA SER A 130 -10.30 36.25 -33.31
C SER A 130 -11.74 35.70 -33.31
N LEU A 131 -12.13 34.94 -34.34
CA LEU A 131 -13.45 34.33 -34.45
C LEU A 131 -13.66 33.21 -33.42
N VAL A 132 -12.62 32.41 -33.16
CA VAL A 132 -12.65 31.36 -32.14
C VAL A 132 -12.85 31.96 -30.74
N THR A 133 -12.28 33.14 -30.49
CA THR A 133 -12.41 33.83 -29.20
C THR A 133 -13.68 34.67 -29.08
N GLU A 134 -14.18 35.25 -30.17
CA GLU A 134 -15.45 36.00 -30.23
C GLU A 134 -16.67 35.06 -30.11
N PHE A 135 -16.60 33.86 -30.69
CA PHE A 135 -17.65 32.83 -30.64
C PHE A 135 -17.15 31.54 -29.96
N PRO A 136 -16.86 31.57 -28.64
CA PRO A 136 -16.17 30.49 -27.96
C PRO A 136 -17.05 29.25 -27.82
N VAL A 137 -16.66 28.16 -28.48
CA VAL A 137 -17.20 26.82 -28.23
C VAL A 137 -16.24 26.08 -27.31
N VAL A 138 -16.57 25.99 -26.03
CA VAL A 138 -15.71 25.33 -25.04
C VAL A 138 -15.88 23.81 -25.15
N ARG A 139 -14.75 23.10 -25.27
CA ARG A 139 -14.72 21.64 -25.33
C ARG A 139 -13.73 21.10 -24.29
N PRO A 140 -14.10 20.06 -23.52
CA PRO A 140 -13.17 19.45 -22.59
C PRO A 140 -12.10 18.67 -23.34
N SER A 141 -10.90 18.57 -22.76
CA SER A 141 -9.89 17.64 -23.23
C SER A 141 -9.30 16.83 -22.07
N THR A 142 -9.07 15.55 -22.31
CA THR A 142 -8.40 14.66 -21.37
C THR A 142 -6.97 14.42 -21.85
N LEU A 143 -5.99 14.99 -21.14
CA LEU A 143 -4.59 14.81 -21.44
C LEU A 143 -3.98 13.62 -20.66
N HIS A 144 -2.66 13.50 -20.69
CA HIS A 144 -1.92 12.57 -19.83
C HIS A 144 -2.30 12.61 -18.35
N PHE A 145 -2.18 11.46 -17.68
CA PHE A 145 -2.64 11.21 -16.31
C PHE A 145 -4.14 11.38 -16.09
N LYS A 146 -4.94 11.34 -17.17
CA LYS A 146 -6.40 11.55 -17.16
C LYS A 146 -6.82 12.90 -16.57
N LYS A 147 -5.92 13.90 -16.64
CA LYS A 147 -6.22 15.25 -16.18
C LYS A 147 -6.96 16.03 -17.25
N ARG A 148 -8.02 16.70 -16.85
CA ARG A 148 -8.86 17.53 -17.71
C ARG A 148 -8.28 18.94 -17.87
N GLN A 149 -8.34 19.47 -19.08
CA GLN A 149 -8.11 20.88 -19.40
C GLN A 149 -9.03 21.29 -20.54
N ASP A 150 -9.80 22.35 -20.35
CA ASP A 150 -10.74 22.82 -21.35
C ASP A 150 -10.05 23.77 -22.34
N GLY A 151 -10.54 23.79 -23.57
CA GLY A 151 -10.06 24.68 -24.64
C GLY A 151 -11.20 25.07 -25.58
N LEU A 152 -10.93 26.05 -26.45
CA LEU A 152 -11.87 26.53 -27.45
C LEU A 152 -11.76 25.69 -28.72
N ASP A 153 -12.87 25.19 -29.25
CA ASP A 153 -12.91 24.43 -30.50
C ASP A 153 -12.62 25.36 -31.69
N CYS A 154 -11.63 25.00 -32.51
CA CYS A 154 -11.20 25.79 -33.65
C CYS A 154 -12.07 25.60 -34.92
N GLY A 155 -13.14 24.79 -34.85
CA GLY A 155 -14.14 24.69 -35.91
C GLY A 155 -14.03 23.43 -36.79
N ASP A 156 -15.02 23.27 -37.67
CA ASP A 156 -15.22 22.06 -38.48
C ASP A 156 -14.20 21.92 -39.62
N ASP A 157 -13.75 23.02 -40.22
CA ASP A 157 -12.86 22.98 -41.40
C ASP A 157 -11.47 22.44 -41.04
N VAL A 158 -10.88 22.95 -39.94
CA VAL A 158 -9.59 22.46 -39.44
C VAL A 158 -9.72 21.04 -38.88
N ALA A 159 -10.86 20.70 -38.29
CA ALA A 159 -11.17 19.35 -37.84
C ALA A 159 -11.18 18.36 -39.02
N ALA A 160 -11.85 18.69 -40.12
CA ALA A 160 -11.88 17.88 -41.33
C ALA A 160 -10.48 17.74 -41.97
N PHE A 161 -9.73 18.83 -42.05
CA PHE A 161 -8.35 18.84 -42.58
C PHE A 161 -7.43 17.89 -41.80
N LEU A 162 -7.44 17.98 -40.46
CA LEU A 162 -6.62 17.13 -39.60
C LEU A 162 -7.08 15.66 -39.62
N THR A 163 -8.40 15.44 -39.68
CA THR A 163 -9.02 14.11 -39.77
C THR A 163 -8.58 13.41 -41.07
N GLU A 164 -8.62 14.12 -42.19
CA GLU A 164 -8.13 13.62 -43.49
C GLU A 164 -6.62 13.32 -43.44
N TYR A 165 -5.81 14.26 -42.95
CA TYR A 165 -4.35 14.10 -42.88
C TYR A 165 -3.93 12.92 -42.01
N MET A 166 -4.64 12.69 -40.90
CA MET A 166 -4.37 11.59 -39.99
C MET A 166 -4.92 10.24 -40.50
N GLY A 167 -5.68 10.23 -41.61
CA GLY A 167 -6.28 9.03 -42.18
C GLY A 167 -7.42 8.46 -41.34
N LEU A 168 -8.07 9.30 -40.54
CA LEU A 168 -9.14 8.93 -39.63
C LEU A 168 -10.48 9.03 -40.36
N ARG A 169 -11.03 7.92 -40.88
CA ARG A 169 -12.31 7.95 -41.62
C ARG A 169 -13.49 8.20 -40.68
N ASP A 170 -13.81 7.21 -39.84
CA ASP A 170 -15.02 7.20 -39.02
C ASP A 170 -14.81 7.84 -37.63
N LYS A 171 -13.65 8.46 -37.39
CA LYS A 171 -13.23 9.00 -36.09
C LYS A 171 -12.77 10.45 -36.23
N PRO A 172 -13.69 11.42 -36.29
CA PRO A 172 -13.32 12.81 -36.46
C PRO A 172 -12.47 13.30 -35.28
N CYS A 173 -11.48 14.14 -35.56
CA CYS A 173 -10.70 14.84 -34.55
C CYS A 173 -11.11 16.32 -34.48
N ARG A 174 -10.72 17.00 -33.40
CA ARG A 174 -10.93 18.43 -33.16
C ARG A 174 -9.62 19.08 -32.76
N LEU A 175 -9.45 20.33 -33.16
CA LEU A 175 -8.34 21.17 -32.70
C LEU A 175 -8.87 22.12 -31.62
N LEU A 176 -8.21 22.12 -30.47
CA LEU A 176 -8.54 23.00 -29.36
C LEU A 176 -7.47 24.06 -29.18
N TYR A 177 -7.90 25.29 -28.91
CA TYR A 177 -7.07 26.45 -28.57
C TYR A 177 -7.15 26.75 -27.07
N PHE A 178 -5.99 26.94 -26.44
CA PHE A 178 -5.86 27.29 -25.04
C PHE A 178 -6.13 28.78 -24.83
N GLN A 179 -7.06 29.09 -23.93
CA GLN A 179 -7.31 30.45 -23.45
C GLN A 179 -7.30 30.45 -21.91
N GLU A 180 -6.69 31.47 -21.32
CA GLU A 180 -6.71 31.63 -19.87
C GLU A 180 -8.14 31.86 -19.34
N GLY A 181 -8.44 31.32 -18.17
CA GLY A 181 -9.73 31.48 -17.49
C GLY A 181 -10.63 30.25 -17.53
N TYR A 182 -10.38 29.31 -18.45
CA TYR A 182 -11.11 28.04 -18.53
C TYR A 182 -10.58 26.97 -17.55
N TYR A 183 -11.39 25.93 -17.33
CA TYR A 183 -11.11 24.89 -16.34
C TYR A 183 -9.83 24.11 -16.65
N SER A 184 -8.99 23.91 -15.63
CA SER A 184 -7.75 23.12 -15.76
C SER A 184 -7.38 22.45 -14.45
N GLU A 185 -7.29 21.12 -14.48
CA GLU A 185 -6.64 20.29 -13.45
C GLU A 185 -5.12 20.24 -13.64
N ARG A 186 -4.63 20.80 -14.76
CA ARG A 186 -3.22 20.88 -15.11
C ARG A 186 -2.61 22.10 -14.45
N ARG A 187 -2.00 21.84 -13.30
CA ARG A 187 -1.09 22.77 -12.62
C ARG A 187 0.25 22.10 -12.40
N CYS A 188 1.33 22.85 -12.57
CA CYS A 188 2.66 22.40 -12.22
C CYS A 188 2.78 22.38 -10.70
N GLN A 189 2.45 21.24 -10.10
CA GLN A 189 2.55 21.01 -8.67
C GLN A 189 3.87 20.33 -8.35
N THR A 190 4.81 21.08 -7.80
CA THR A 190 6.11 20.53 -7.41
C THR A 190 6.05 19.91 -6.02
N SER A 191 6.69 18.76 -5.85
CA SER A 191 6.89 18.12 -4.55
C SER A 191 8.36 18.21 -4.16
N GLN A 192 8.62 18.59 -2.90
CA GLN A 192 9.97 18.61 -2.31
C GLN A 192 10.68 17.24 -2.32
N SER A 193 9.96 16.17 -2.66
CA SER A 193 10.40 14.79 -2.55
C SER A 193 10.51 14.04 -3.89
N TRP A 194 10.35 14.74 -5.02
CA TRP A 194 10.40 14.12 -6.35
C TRP A 194 11.79 13.98 -6.93
N TRP A 195 12.78 14.75 -6.47
CA TRP A 195 14.14 14.64 -6.95
C TRP A 195 15.13 14.76 -5.80
N ASN A 196 16.40 14.45 -6.06
CA ASN A 196 17.47 14.62 -5.07
C ASN A 196 17.73 16.10 -4.72
N ASN A 197 17.07 17.01 -5.43
CA ASN A 197 17.16 18.44 -5.25
C ASN A 197 15.88 18.96 -4.57
N PRO A 198 16.01 19.83 -3.54
CA PRO A 198 14.85 20.48 -2.95
C PRO A 198 14.26 21.46 -3.94
N VAL A 199 13.03 21.19 -4.38
CA VAL A 199 12.29 22.07 -5.28
C VAL A 199 11.21 22.79 -4.48
N PRO A 200 11.10 24.13 -4.57
CA PRO A 200 10.07 24.88 -3.87
C PRO A 200 8.68 24.42 -4.32
N LYS A 201 7.77 24.24 -3.36
CA LYS A 201 6.37 23.89 -3.63
C LYS A 201 5.70 25.06 -4.34
N ARG A 202 5.26 24.84 -5.58
CA ARG A 202 4.59 25.82 -6.45
C ARG A 202 3.38 25.18 -7.11
N ASP A 203 2.46 26.03 -7.56
CA ASP A 203 1.23 25.65 -8.26
C ASP A 203 1.04 26.59 -9.46
N ASP A 204 1.85 26.38 -10.50
CA ASP A 204 1.88 27.27 -11.68
C ASP A 204 0.87 26.78 -12.74
N LYS A 205 0.07 27.68 -13.33
CA LYS A 205 -0.81 27.37 -14.47
C LYS A 205 0.01 27.20 -15.74
N THR A 206 -0.36 26.25 -16.60
CA THR A 206 0.30 26.02 -17.89
C THR A 206 -0.74 25.77 -18.99
N ALA A 207 -0.35 25.97 -20.25
CA ALA A 207 -1.12 25.53 -21.42
C ALA A 207 -1.19 23.98 -21.51
N PHE A 208 -1.35 23.38 -22.70
CA PHE A 208 -1.49 21.92 -22.88
C PHE A 208 -0.18 21.12 -22.69
N THR A 209 0.66 21.52 -21.73
CA THR A 209 1.89 20.83 -21.37
C THR A 209 1.63 19.62 -20.47
N ASP A 210 2.57 18.66 -20.39
CA ASP A 210 2.36 17.46 -19.58
C ASP A 210 2.64 17.66 -18.09
N LEU A 211 3.49 18.62 -17.74
CA LEU A 211 3.84 18.91 -16.35
C LEU A 211 4.35 20.33 -16.17
N ALA A 212 5.33 20.73 -16.98
CA ALA A 212 6.03 22.00 -16.86
C ALA A 212 6.18 22.66 -18.23
N PRO A 213 6.27 24.00 -18.29
CA PRO A 213 6.29 24.75 -19.54
C PRO A 213 7.58 24.55 -20.34
N TYR A 214 8.73 24.32 -19.68
CA TYR A 214 10.02 24.24 -20.33
C TYR A 214 10.67 22.87 -20.16
N LEU A 215 11.38 22.44 -21.19
CA LEU A 215 12.24 21.26 -21.19
C LEU A 215 13.62 21.64 -21.72
N ALA A 216 14.66 21.30 -20.97
CA ALA A 216 16.05 21.48 -21.42
C ALA A 216 16.89 20.22 -21.19
N PHE A 217 17.95 20.10 -21.99
CA PHE A 217 19.01 19.11 -21.84
C PHE A 217 20.24 19.57 -22.60
N SER A 218 21.34 18.83 -22.43
CA SER A 218 22.58 19.09 -23.14
C SER A 218 22.68 18.37 -24.49
N SER A 219 23.28 19.00 -25.50
CA SER A 219 23.61 18.31 -26.76
C SER A 219 24.59 17.16 -26.53
N ALA A 220 25.51 17.31 -25.56
CA ALA A 220 26.41 16.24 -25.14
C ALA A 220 25.68 14.97 -24.66
N SER A 221 24.50 15.09 -24.01
CA SER A 221 23.66 13.93 -23.67
C SER A 221 23.14 13.19 -24.91
N VAL A 222 22.85 13.92 -26.00
CA VAL A 222 22.40 13.31 -27.27
C VAL A 222 23.56 12.63 -27.97
N ASP A 223 24.74 13.26 -27.97
CA ASP A 223 25.96 12.70 -28.56
C ASP A 223 26.41 11.42 -27.86
N ASP A 224 26.37 11.41 -26.52
CA ASP A 224 26.66 10.22 -25.72
C ASP A 224 25.67 9.09 -26.02
N LEU A 225 24.36 9.39 -26.07
CA LEU A 225 23.37 8.39 -26.45
C LEU A 225 23.62 7.85 -27.88
N ASN A 226 23.96 8.70 -28.84
CA ASN A 226 24.28 8.28 -30.20
C ASN A 226 25.54 7.41 -30.25
N LYS A 227 26.54 7.70 -29.41
CA LYS A 227 27.75 6.88 -29.27
C LYS A 227 27.40 5.49 -28.75
N GLU A 228 26.60 5.40 -27.68
CA GLU A 228 26.15 4.12 -27.12
C GLU A 228 25.26 3.34 -28.09
N LEU A 229 24.39 4.02 -28.85
CA LEU A 229 23.57 3.40 -29.89
C LEU A 229 24.42 2.79 -31.00
N LYS A 230 25.44 3.51 -31.48
CA LYS A 230 26.37 3.00 -32.50
C LYS A 230 27.28 1.90 -31.98
N ALA A 231 27.65 1.92 -30.70
CA ALA A 231 28.41 0.85 -30.06
C ALA A 231 27.62 -0.47 -30.00
N ASN A 232 26.31 -0.39 -29.73
CA ASN A 232 25.44 -1.57 -29.72
C ASN A 232 25.12 -2.11 -31.12
N ASN A 233 24.89 -1.23 -32.09
CA ASN A 233 24.75 -1.61 -33.50
C ASN A 233 25.19 -0.44 -34.42
N PRO A 234 26.25 -0.62 -35.23
CA PRO A 234 26.74 0.41 -36.15
C PRO A 234 25.72 0.88 -37.19
N GLU A 235 24.70 0.05 -37.51
CA GLU A 235 23.64 0.40 -38.46
C GLU A 235 22.55 1.31 -37.86
N ASN A 236 22.60 1.58 -36.55
CA ASN A 236 21.65 2.46 -35.91
C ASN A 236 21.74 3.89 -36.48
N PRO A 237 20.61 4.49 -36.89
CA PRO A 237 20.59 5.88 -37.36
C PRO A 237 20.89 6.85 -36.22
N THR A 238 21.46 8.00 -36.58
CA THR A 238 21.80 9.05 -35.61
C THR A 238 20.54 9.80 -35.20
N ILE A 239 20.34 9.94 -33.89
CA ILE A 239 19.18 10.59 -33.27
C ILE A 239 19.45 12.09 -33.10
N SER A 240 18.45 12.92 -33.38
CA SER A 240 18.49 14.37 -33.21
C SER A 240 17.97 14.80 -31.83
N SER A 241 18.37 16.00 -31.37
CA SER A 241 17.74 16.71 -30.25
C SER A 241 16.21 16.77 -30.38
N ARG A 242 15.69 16.92 -31.62
CA ARG A 242 14.26 17.01 -31.93
C ARG A 242 13.45 15.78 -31.53
N ASN A 243 14.07 14.60 -31.45
CA ASN A 243 13.42 13.37 -30.96
C ASN A 243 12.94 13.49 -29.50
N PHE A 244 13.55 14.38 -28.71
CA PHE A 244 13.22 14.59 -27.29
C PHE A 244 12.35 15.83 -27.04
N ARG A 245 12.06 16.59 -28.11
CA ARG A 245 11.22 17.80 -28.13
C ARG A 245 11.58 18.87 -27.07
N PRO A 246 12.84 19.31 -26.97
CA PRO A 246 13.28 20.35 -26.03
C PRO A 246 12.72 21.72 -26.40
N ASN A 247 12.60 22.62 -25.43
CA ASN A 247 12.51 24.05 -25.71
C ASN A 247 13.90 24.68 -25.80
N ILE A 248 14.87 24.22 -24.99
CA ILE A 248 16.22 24.77 -24.92
C ILE A 248 17.25 23.62 -24.96
N VAL A 249 18.24 23.71 -25.85
CA VAL A 249 19.39 22.81 -25.91
C VAL A 249 20.64 23.56 -25.50
N VAL A 250 21.42 22.99 -24.57
CA VAL A 250 22.65 23.61 -24.04
C VAL A 250 23.89 22.88 -24.54
N SER A 251 24.86 23.62 -25.05
CA SER A 251 26.17 23.12 -25.47
C SER A 251 27.27 23.41 -24.44
N GLY A 252 28.38 22.68 -24.52
CA GLY A 252 29.58 22.94 -23.72
C GLY A 252 29.59 22.33 -22.32
N VAL A 253 28.57 21.53 -21.99
CA VAL A 253 28.46 20.81 -20.71
C VAL A 253 28.73 19.31 -20.88
N PRO A 254 29.17 18.60 -19.83
CA PRO A 254 29.30 17.14 -19.86
C PRO A 254 27.96 16.44 -20.12
N PRO A 255 27.96 15.21 -20.69
CA PRO A 255 26.74 14.42 -20.83
C PRO A 255 26.00 14.24 -19.50
N TYR A 256 24.69 14.46 -19.54
CA TYR A 256 23.75 14.31 -18.42
C TYR A 256 23.95 15.28 -17.24
N ASP A 257 24.70 16.37 -17.42
CA ASP A 257 24.89 17.37 -16.36
C ASP A 257 23.55 17.99 -15.90
N GLU A 258 22.52 17.95 -16.75
CA GLU A 258 21.16 18.39 -16.44
C GLU A 258 20.51 17.75 -15.19
N ASP A 259 20.99 16.59 -14.74
CA ASP A 259 20.50 15.94 -13.52
C ASP A 259 20.82 16.73 -12.24
N ARG A 260 21.84 17.59 -12.30
CA ARG A 260 22.39 18.36 -11.17
C ARG A 260 21.91 19.80 -11.11
N TRP A 261 21.27 20.29 -12.16
CA TRP A 261 20.81 21.67 -12.24
C TRP A 261 19.67 21.91 -11.24
N LEU A 262 19.84 22.92 -10.38
CA LEU A 262 18.80 23.42 -9.47
C LEU A 262 18.05 24.58 -10.11
N GLU A 263 18.82 25.53 -10.61
CA GLU A 263 18.35 26.74 -11.28
C GLU A 263 19.25 26.99 -12.48
N LEU A 264 18.66 27.51 -13.55
CA LEU A 264 19.39 28.00 -14.71
C LEU A 264 19.15 29.50 -14.86
N ARG A 265 20.19 30.24 -15.23
CA ARG A 265 20.10 31.64 -15.64
C ARG A 265 20.68 31.76 -17.03
N ILE A 266 19.90 32.33 -17.93
CA ILE A 266 20.29 32.57 -19.33
C ILE A 266 19.90 34.01 -19.65
N GLY A 267 20.91 34.86 -19.85
CA GLY A 267 20.70 36.31 -19.89
C GLY A 267 20.06 36.81 -18.59
N GLU A 268 18.92 37.48 -18.70
CA GLU A 268 18.13 37.95 -17.55
C GLU A 268 17.06 36.96 -17.08
N THR A 269 16.86 35.87 -17.83
CA THR A 269 15.82 34.87 -17.60
C THR A 269 16.33 33.85 -16.58
N GLU A 270 15.50 33.54 -15.58
CA GLU A 270 15.84 32.56 -14.55
C GLU A 270 14.80 31.44 -14.50
N PHE A 271 15.29 30.21 -14.44
CA PHE A 271 14.50 28.99 -14.39
C PHE A 271 14.79 28.20 -13.13
N VAL A 272 13.79 27.45 -12.66
CA VAL A 272 13.92 26.45 -11.61
C VAL A 272 13.69 25.06 -12.20
N CYS A 273 14.57 24.12 -11.88
CA CYS A 273 14.51 22.74 -12.34
C CYS A 273 13.65 21.90 -11.38
N TYR A 274 12.53 21.37 -11.87
CA TYR A 274 11.54 20.69 -11.04
C TYR A 274 11.80 19.19 -10.87
N LYS A 275 12.03 18.49 -11.98
CA LYS A 275 12.36 17.07 -11.99
C LYS A 275 12.90 16.64 -13.36
N PRO A 276 13.66 15.55 -13.43
CA PRO A 276 14.02 14.94 -14.70
C PRO A 276 12.79 14.54 -15.52
N CYS A 277 12.94 14.63 -16.84
CA CYS A 277 11.90 14.28 -17.78
C CYS A 277 11.96 12.79 -18.11
N THR A 278 10.89 12.07 -17.77
CA THR A 278 10.71 10.66 -18.10
C THR A 278 10.38 10.52 -19.58
N ARG A 279 11.03 9.58 -20.29
CA ARG A 279 10.85 9.39 -21.72
C ARG A 279 9.92 8.24 -22.06
N CYS A 280 9.24 8.37 -23.19
CA CYS A 280 8.28 7.41 -23.72
C CYS A 280 8.63 7.06 -25.18
N VAL A 281 7.83 6.22 -25.82
CA VAL A 281 8.07 5.73 -27.19
C VAL A 281 8.13 6.83 -28.26
N LEU A 282 7.76 8.08 -27.96
CA LEU A 282 7.88 9.18 -28.92
C LEU A 282 9.33 9.41 -29.38
N THR A 283 10.32 9.09 -28.54
CA THR A 283 11.74 9.23 -28.90
C THR A 283 12.17 8.29 -30.04
N THR A 284 11.35 7.29 -30.40
CA THR A 284 11.61 6.35 -31.50
C THR A 284 10.95 6.79 -32.82
N VAL A 285 10.28 7.95 -32.83
CA VAL A 285 9.72 8.56 -34.04
C VAL A 285 10.75 9.51 -34.61
N ASP A 286 11.07 9.32 -35.89
CA ASP A 286 11.95 10.21 -36.63
C ASP A 286 11.22 11.54 -36.93
N PRO A 287 11.78 12.69 -36.50
CA PRO A 287 11.14 13.99 -36.64
C PRO A 287 11.11 14.54 -38.06
N ASP A 288 11.87 13.95 -38.99
CA ASP A 288 11.98 14.38 -40.38
C ASP A 288 11.20 13.48 -41.34
N THR A 289 11.10 12.19 -41.02
CA THR A 289 10.36 11.23 -41.86
C THR A 289 8.99 10.85 -41.31
N GLY A 290 8.71 11.14 -40.03
CA GLY A 290 7.47 10.71 -39.38
C GLY A 290 7.35 9.19 -39.28
N LYS A 291 8.43 8.43 -39.51
CA LYS A 291 8.44 6.98 -39.39
C LYS A 291 8.84 6.57 -37.98
N LYS A 292 8.09 5.63 -37.43
CA LYS A 292 8.43 4.97 -36.18
C LYS A 292 9.28 3.75 -36.50
N SER A 293 10.56 3.78 -36.14
CA SER A 293 11.41 2.61 -36.31
C SER A 293 11.31 1.71 -35.06
N PRO A 294 10.95 0.42 -35.19
CA PRO A 294 10.98 -0.54 -34.09
C PRO A 294 12.41 -0.89 -33.65
N ASP A 295 13.37 -0.77 -34.57
CA ASP A 295 14.76 -1.18 -34.40
C ASP A 295 15.58 -0.10 -33.66
N ILE A 296 15.18 1.17 -33.81
CA ILE A 296 15.72 2.29 -33.06
C ILE A 296 15.15 2.25 -31.65
N GLN A 297 15.94 1.77 -30.67
CA GLN A 297 15.50 1.68 -29.28
C GLN A 297 16.32 2.55 -28.32
N PRO A 298 16.40 3.88 -28.51
CA PRO A 298 16.97 4.79 -27.50
C PRO A 298 16.28 4.60 -26.15
N LEU A 299 14.98 4.28 -26.16
CA LEU A 299 14.24 4.00 -24.95
C LEU A 299 14.69 2.71 -24.26
N LYS A 300 15.06 1.65 -25.00
CA LYS A 300 15.57 0.41 -24.39
C LYS A 300 16.97 0.64 -23.85
N LEU A 301 17.84 1.27 -24.64
CA LEU A 301 19.20 1.57 -24.23
C LEU A 301 19.24 2.49 -23.01
N LEU A 302 18.49 3.61 -23.03
CA LEU A 302 18.37 4.48 -21.86
C LEU A 302 17.79 3.75 -20.63
N ARG A 303 17.00 2.69 -20.79
CA ARG A 303 16.55 1.89 -19.64
C ARG A 303 17.66 1.08 -19.00
N GLU A 304 18.75 0.79 -19.71
CA GLU A 304 19.85 0.00 -19.16
C GLU A 304 20.69 0.82 -18.17
N TYR A 305 20.85 2.14 -18.41
CA TYR A 305 21.76 2.98 -17.62
C TYR A 305 21.22 4.34 -17.17
N ARG A 306 20.07 4.82 -17.69
CA ARG A 306 19.49 6.14 -17.36
C ARG A 306 18.13 6.01 -16.70
N LEU A 307 18.11 5.31 -15.58
CA LEU A 307 16.94 5.13 -14.74
C LEU A 307 16.97 6.11 -13.56
N ALA A 308 15.81 6.61 -13.14
CA ALA A 308 15.73 7.45 -11.94
C ALA A 308 16.27 6.69 -10.70
N PRO A 309 17.02 7.35 -9.80
CA PRO A 309 17.49 6.76 -8.54
C PRO A 309 16.34 6.21 -7.69
N GLU A 310 16.59 5.19 -6.88
CA GLU A 310 15.57 4.64 -5.97
C GLU A 310 15.01 5.76 -5.05
N GLY A 311 13.69 5.95 -5.10
CA GLY A 311 13.00 7.09 -4.47
C GLY A 311 11.56 7.24 -5.01
N LYS A 312 10.87 8.33 -4.64
CA LYS A 312 9.46 8.54 -5.04
C LYS A 312 9.25 8.58 -6.55
N LEU A 313 10.14 9.26 -7.28
CA LEU A 313 10.05 9.37 -8.74
C LEU A 313 10.25 8.00 -9.41
N ARG A 314 11.12 7.15 -8.86
CA ARG A 314 11.30 5.76 -9.32
C ARG A 314 10.12 4.85 -8.98
N GLN A 315 9.43 5.09 -7.87
CA GLN A 315 8.20 4.38 -7.50
C GLN A 315 7.04 4.77 -8.43
N GLU A 316 6.88 6.06 -8.72
CA GLU A 316 5.80 6.60 -9.54
C GLU A 316 5.94 6.23 -11.02
N PHE A 317 7.14 6.36 -11.59
CA PHE A 317 7.37 6.17 -13.03
C PHE A 317 8.09 4.85 -13.39
N LYS A 318 8.30 3.96 -12.41
CA LYS A 318 8.84 2.59 -12.59
C LYS A 318 10.11 2.56 -13.45
N GLN A 319 10.10 1.79 -14.54
CA GLN A 319 11.22 1.59 -15.47
C GLN A 319 11.26 2.61 -16.61
N SER A 320 10.55 3.74 -16.52
CA SER A 320 10.69 4.82 -17.52
C SER A 320 12.07 5.47 -17.37
N PRO A 321 12.88 5.55 -18.44
CA PRO A 321 14.18 6.20 -18.37
C PRO A 321 14.04 7.72 -18.29
N ILE A 322 15.07 8.39 -17.79
CA ILE A 322 15.14 9.85 -17.65
C ILE A 322 16.12 10.45 -18.66
N PHE A 323 15.74 11.57 -19.26
CA PHE A 323 16.60 12.32 -20.18
C PHE A 323 16.13 13.78 -20.20
N GLY A 324 16.99 14.74 -19.91
CA GLY A 324 16.60 16.14 -19.75
C GLY A 324 15.82 16.46 -18.47
N VAL A 325 15.59 17.76 -18.26
CA VAL A 325 14.98 18.31 -17.04
C VAL A 325 13.79 19.21 -17.36
N ASN A 326 12.69 19.00 -16.64
CA ASN A 326 11.51 19.85 -16.71
C ASN A 326 11.72 21.08 -15.83
N MET A 327 11.46 22.26 -16.37
CA MET A 327 11.72 23.53 -15.71
C MET A 327 10.49 24.44 -15.71
N GLY A 328 10.40 25.29 -14.70
CA GLY A 328 9.52 26.44 -14.70
C GLY A 328 10.30 27.74 -14.55
N ILE A 329 9.61 28.87 -14.61
CA ILE A 329 10.23 30.18 -14.67
C ILE A 329 10.19 30.89 -13.32
N LEU A 330 11.33 31.43 -12.90
CA LEU A 330 11.46 32.31 -11.74
C LEU A 330 11.40 33.77 -12.15
N LYS A 331 12.11 34.13 -13.23
CA LYS A 331 12.13 35.47 -13.79
C LYS A 331 11.92 35.40 -15.30
N CYS A 332 10.86 36.05 -15.78
CA CYS A 332 10.56 36.15 -17.21
C CYS A 332 11.63 36.97 -17.93
N GLY A 333 11.87 36.66 -19.19
CA GLY A 333 12.85 37.33 -20.02
C GLY A 333 12.99 36.67 -21.38
N ASN A 334 13.98 37.12 -22.15
CA ASN A 334 14.30 36.54 -23.45
C ASN A 334 15.53 35.64 -23.34
N VAL A 335 15.55 34.59 -24.17
CA VAL A 335 16.67 33.68 -24.33
C VAL A 335 16.98 33.58 -25.82
N SER A 336 18.23 33.85 -26.20
CA SER A 336 18.67 33.79 -27.59
C SER A 336 19.75 32.71 -27.78
N VAL A 337 19.85 32.19 -29.00
CA VAL A 337 20.92 31.26 -29.39
C VAL A 337 22.27 31.95 -29.19
N GLY A 338 23.21 31.26 -28.55
CA GLY A 338 24.53 31.78 -28.18
C GLY A 338 24.64 32.39 -26.79
N ASP A 339 23.53 32.63 -26.09
CA ASP A 339 23.55 33.15 -24.72
C ASP A 339 24.30 32.23 -23.76
N ASN A 340 25.05 32.83 -22.84
CA ASN A 340 25.73 32.08 -21.79
C ASN A 340 24.73 31.50 -20.80
N VAL A 341 24.86 30.21 -20.51
CA VAL A 341 24.04 29.48 -19.55
C VAL A 341 24.80 29.35 -18.24
N PHE A 342 24.20 29.84 -17.17
CA PHE A 342 24.69 29.70 -15.80
C PHE A 342 23.80 28.73 -15.04
N ALA A 343 24.38 27.84 -14.24
CA ALA A 343 23.64 26.93 -13.37
C ALA A 343 24.04 27.08 -11.91
N ARG A 344 23.10 26.76 -11.02
CA ARG A 344 23.37 26.44 -9.62
C ARG A 344 23.25 24.93 -9.43
N TRP A 345 24.21 24.33 -8.75
CA TRP A 345 24.24 22.89 -8.45
C TRP A 345 24.01 22.63 -6.97
N ALA A 346 23.48 21.46 -6.65
CA ALA A 346 23.60 20.93 -5.31
C ALA A 346 25.06 20.48 -5.10
N MET A 347 25.87 21.22 -4.33
CA MET A 347 27.09 20.59 -3.79
C MET A 347 26.64 19.52 -2.79
N MET A 348 26.98 18.26 -3.04
CA MET A 348 27.09 17.27 -1.96
C MET A 348 28.28 17.65 -1.06
N SER A 349 28.08 18.67 -0.22
CA SER A 349 29.01 19.01 0.83
C SER A 349 28.58 18.30 2.11
N ARG A 350 29.17 17.12 2.36
CA ARG A 350 29.09 16.44 3.68
C ARG A 350 29.47 17.38 4.85
N LYS A 351 30.21 18.47 4.57
CA LYS A 351 30.64 19.48 5.55
C LYS A 351 29.51 20.41 6.01
N ALA A 352 28.51 20.71 5.17
CA ALA A 352 27.41 21.60 5.53
C ALA A 352 26.41 20.94 6.48
N THR A 353 26.11 19.66 6.25
CA THR A 353 25.26 18.85 7.14
C THR A 353 25.91 18.66 8.51
N LEU A 354 27.24 18.51 8.54
CA LEU A 354 28.03 18.48 9.78
C LEU A 354 28.03 19.83 10.50
N ALA A 355 28.15 20.95 9.78
CA ALA A 355 28.14 22.29 10.38
C ALA A 355 26.76 22.67 10.97
N VAL A 356 25.66 22.28 10.32
CA VAL A 356 24.29 22.48 10.84
C VAL A 356 24.03 21.54 12.02
N ALA A 357 24.52 20.31 11.98
CA ALA A 357 24.48 19.39 13.13
C ALA A 357 25.34 19.91 14.30
N LEU A 358 26.50 20.52 14.02
CA LEU A 358 27.35 21.16 15.02
C LEU A 358 26.71 22.41 15.62
N LEU A 359 26.01 23.24 14.82
CA LEU A 359 25.25 24.40 15.30
C LEU A 359 24.00 24.00 16.11
N ALA A 360 23.34 22.91 15.74
CA ALA A 360 22.27 22.30 16.53
C ALA A 360 22.82 21.72 17.85
N MET A 361 24.00 21.08 17.82
CA MET A 361 24.68 20.63 19.04
C MET A 361 25.20 21.80 19.89
N LEU A 362 25.68 22.88 19.28
CA LEU A 362 26.14 24.10 19.98
C LEU A 362 24.98 24.86 20.62
N SER A 363 23.80 24.90 19.98
CA SER A 363 22.60 25.48 20.59
C SER A 363 22.02 24.62 21.72
N LEU A 364 22.20 23.30 21.66
CA LEU A 364 21.95 22.40 22.79
C LEU A 364 22.99 22.57 23.92
N LEU A 365 24.25 22.82 23.58
CA LEU A 365 25.33 23.11 24.55
C LEU A 365 25.18 24.49 25.22
N THR A 366 24.56 25.49 24.56
CA THR A 366 24.29 26.79 25.18
C THR A 366 23.24 26.76 26.29
N ILE A 367 22.54 25.63 26.49
CA ILE A 367 21.64 25.42 27.64
C ILE A 367 22.44 24.99 28.90
N GLU A 368 23.68 24.52 28.75
CA GLU A 368 24.50 24.05 29.88
C GLU A 368 25.56 25.06 30.37
N PHE A 369 25.77 26.19 29.70
CA PHE A 369 26.81 27.15 30.10
C PHE A 369 26.31 28.60 30.20
N LEU A 370 26.06 29.02 31.45
CA LEU A 370 26.45 30.33 32.03
C LEU A 370 26.19 30.32 33.56
N PRO A 371 27.11 30.76 34.45
CA PRO A 371 28.54 31.08 34.28
C PRO A 371 29.49 30.31 35.25
N GLY A 372 30.77 30.19 34.87
CA GLY A 372 31.83 29.61 35.72
C GLY A 372 33.24 29.63 35.10
N VAL A 373 33.80 30.83 35.00
CA VAL A 373 35.18 31.33 34.76
C VAL A 373 36.40 30.35 34.86
N ALA A 374 37.23 30.41 33.79
CA ALA A 374 38.72 30.33 33.64
C ALA A 374 39.56 29.17 34.24
N TYR A 375 40.47 28.56 33.45
CA TYR A 375 41.91 28.90 33.32
C TYR A 375 42.60 28.02 32.25
N ALA A 376 43.74 28.50 31.74
CA ALA A 376 44.54 28.00 30.62
C ALA A 376 45.72 27.10 31.05
N GLU A 377 46.57 26.75 30.06
CA GLU A 377 47.92 26.12 30.12
C GLU A 377 47.94 24.59 30.23
N ASP A 378 48.94 23.84 29.75
CA ASP A 378 49.91 23.90 28.64
C ASP A 378 50.58 22.51 28.64
N ASP A 379 51.13 22.11 27.49
CA ASP A 379 52.41 21.39 27.37
C ASP A 379 52.62 19.88 27.68
N ILE A 380 53.23 19.22 26.67
CA ILE A 380 54.54 18.52 26.69
C ILE A 380 54.64 16.97 26.64
N ASP A 381 55.34 16.54 25.57
CA ASP A 381 56.28 15.42 25.36
C ASP A 381 55.84 13.95 25.48
N ASP A 382 56.46 12.96 24.81
CA ASP A 382 57.34 12.76 23.64
C ASP A 382 57.57 11.22 23.61
N VAL A 383 58.36 10.71 22.65
CA VAL A 383 59.03 9.40 22.60
C VAL A 383 58.39 8.32 21.71
N SER A 384 58.84 8.31 20.46
CA SER A 384 59.13 7.10 19.64
C SER A 384 60.59 6.61 19.94
N PRO A 385 61.19 5.55 19.34
CA PRO A 385 60.77 4.53 18.35
C PRO A 385 61.17 3.08 18.79
N THR A 386 61.08 1.95 18.05
CA THR A 386 62.01 1.49 16.99
C THR A 386 61.70 0.05 16.51
N VAL A 387 61.55 -0.12 15.19
CA VAL A 387 62.02 -1.17 14.23
C VAL A 387 62.25 -2.64 14.69
N LYS A 388 61.70 -3.60 13.91
CA LYS A 388 62.46 -4.76 13.35
C LYS A 388 61.80 -5.34 12.10
N GLU A 389 62.59 -5.34 11.01
CA GLU A 389 62.37 -6.06 9.75
C GLU A 389 62.44 -7.58 9.92
N ASN A 390 61.76 -8.32 9.04
CA ASN A 390 62.30 -9.58 8.54
C ASN A 390 61.83 -9.87 7.11
N ILE A 391 62.82 -10.14 6.27
CA ILE A 391 62.79 -10.40 4.82
C ILE A 391 62.81 -11.91 4.58
N GLY A 392 62.12 -12.40 3.54
CA GLY A 392 62.39 -13.70 2.91
C GLY A 392 61.27 -14.16 1.96
N LYS A 393 61.31 -13.79 0.67
CA LYS A 393 61.87 -14.54 -0.50
C LYS A 393 60.98 -15.67 -1.03
N PHE A 394 60.49 -15.53 -2.28
CA PHE A 394 60.51 -16.48 -3.42
C PHE A 394 60.02 -15.71 -4.68
N ALA A 395 60.90 -15.32 -5.62
CA ALA A 395 61.28 -16.00 -6.88
C ALA A 395 60.08 -16.23 -7.85
N GLN A 396 59.80 -15.33 -8.80
CA GLN A 396 60.40 -15.05 -10.13
C GLN A 396 59.51 -15.58 -11.27
N GLY A 397 59.03 -14.67 -12.15
CA GLY A 397 58.55 -15.04 -13.49
C GLY A 397 57.38 -14.22 -14.04
N SER A 398 57.66 -13.08 -14.66
CA SER A 398 57.23 -12.78 -16.04
C SER A 398 57.73 -11.39 -16.42
N LYS A 399 58.48 -11.31 -17.52
CA LYS A 399 58.85 -10.04 -18.15
C LYS A 399 57.61 -9.50 -18.85
N THR A 400 57.12 -8.36 -18.41
CA THR A 400 56.17 -7.53 -19.16
C THR A 400 56.51 -6.07 -18.92
N ASP A 401 57.04 -5.45 -19.97
CA ASP A 401 57.01 -4.04 -20.34
C ASP A 401 57.32 -2.99 -19.27
N ASP A 402 58.57 -2.51 -19.30
CA ASP A 402 58.97 -1.25 -18.65
C ASP A 402 58.15 -0.04 -19.16
N GLU A 403 57.50 -0.14 -20.32
CA GLU A 403 56.53 0.86 -20.82
C GLU A 403 55.17 0.80 -20.11
N THR A 404 54.78 -0.33 -19.52
CA THR A 404 53.50 -0.46 -18.80
C THR A 404 53.58 0.15 -17.40
N LEU A 405 54.73 0.07 -16.75
CA LEU A 405 54.99 0.75 -15.47
C LEU A 405 54.98 2.28 -15.62
N LEU A 406 55.51 2.81 -16.73
CA LEU A 406 55.45 4.24 -17.05
C LEU A 406 54.02 4.69 -17.42
N ARG A 407 53.23 3.83 -18.08
CA ARG A 407 51.81 4.10 -18.39
C ARG A 407 50.89 4.05 -17.18
N GLU A 408 51.19 3.19 -16.20
CA GLU A 408 50.45 3.13 -14.94
C GLU A 408 50.76 4.33 -14.02
N GLU A 409 51.95 4.92 -14.13
CA GLU A 409 52.32 6.16 -13.41
C GLU A 409 51.61 7.42 -13.95
N GLU A 410 51.23 7.43 -15.24
CA GLU A 410 50.53 8.55 -15.90
C GLU A 410 48.99 8.48 -15.86
N ALA A 411 48.41 7.44 -15.25
CA ALA A 411 46.97 7.33 -15.11
C ALA A 411 46.42 8.33 -14.07
N ILE A 412 45.99 9.51 -14.55
CA ILE A 412 45.31 10.53 -13.75
C ILE A 412 44.07 9.92 -13.08
N LYS A 413 44.15 9.68 -11.77
CA LYS A 413 43.01 9.30 -10.92
C LYS A 413 42.52 10.52 -10.14
N LEU A 414 41.22 10.76 -10.28
CA LEU A 414 40.22 11.56 -9.54
C LEU A 414 40.57 12.80 -8.69
N ASP A 415 41.83 13.22 -8.50
CA ASP A 415 42.17 14.41 -7.70
C ASP A 415 43.50 15.10 -8.10
N GLY A 416 44.06 14.78 -9.28
CA GLY A 416 45.25 15.45 -9.83
C GLY A 416 46.60 15.10 -9.18
N LEU A 417 46.64 14.15 -8.25
CA LEU A 417 47.86 13.63 -7.62
C LEU A 417 48.43 12.45 -8.43
N SER A 418 49.75 12.41 -8.61
CA SER A 418 50.43 11.31 -9.31
C SER A 418 50.45 10.02 -8.49
N VAL A 419 50.64 8.87 -9.15
CA VAL A 419 50.72 7.57 -8.48
C VAL A 419 51.88 7.49 -7.48
N ALA A 420 53.00 8.16 -7.78
CA ALA A 420 54.13 8.32 -6.87
C ALA A 420 53.75 9.15 -5.62
N GLN A 421 53.01 10.25 -5.80
CA GLN A 421 52.52 11.08 -4.70
C GLN A 421 51.50 10.34 -3.83
N MET A 422 50.62 9.53 -4.41
CA MET A 422 49.68 8.69 -3.65
C MET A 422 50.40 7.61 -2.83
N LYS A 423 51.49 7.04 -3.37
CA LYS A 423 52.29 6.04 -2.66
C LYS A 423 53.04 6.66 -1.49
N GLU A 424 53.58 7.86 -1.68
CA GLU A 424 54.22 8.65 -0.62
C GLU A 424 53.21 9.14 0.44
N LEU A 425 52.00 9.52 0.02
CA LEU A 425 50.94 9.96 0.93
C LEU A 425 50.39 8.77 1.73
N ARG A 426 50.24 7.59 1.12
CA ARG A 426 49.85 6.35 1.84
C ARG A 426 50.95 5.82 2.76
N SER A 427 52.23 5.99 2.41
CA SER A 427 53.33 5.58 3.30
C SER A 427 53.55 6.55 4.46
N LYS A 428 53.17 7.83 4.30
CA LYS A 428 53.18 8.85 5.35
C LYS A 428 51.85 8.98 6.10
N ALA A 429 50.79 8.32 5.65
CA ALA A 429 49.48 8.35 6.30
C ALA A 429 49.50 7.52 7.58
N GLU A 430 49.13 8.16 8.69
CA GLU A 430 48.95 7.46 9.96
C GLU A 430 47.62 6.70 9.94
N LYS A 431 47.72 5.38 10.16
CA LYS A 431 46.56 4.50 10.26
C LYS A 431 46.15 4.40 11.72
N HIS A 432 45.01 4.99 12.06
CA HIS A 432 44.38 4.80 13.36
C HIS A 432 43.28 3.72 13.26
N GLU A 433 43.17 2.87 14.27
CA GLU A 433 42.05 1.95 14.42
C GLU A 433 40.89 2.64 15.12
N PHE A 434 39.66 2.34 14.69
CA PHE A 434 38.46 2.88 15.33
C PHE A 434 38.41 2.49 16.80
N GLN A 435 38.39 3.49 17.68
CA GLN A 435 38.20 3.31 19.11
C GLN A 435 36.71 3.40 19.44
N ALA A 436 36.27 2.64 20.45
CA ALA A 436 34.90 2.64 20.92
C ALA A 436 34.85 2.79 22.45
N GLU A 437 34.06 3.75 22.93
CA GLU A 437 33.82 3.94 24.36
C GLU A 437 32.77 2.93 24.86
N VAL A 438 33.25 1.86 25.52
CA VAL A 438 32.43 0.71 25.95
C VAL A 438 31.26 1.13 26.85
N ASN A 439 31.51 2.01 27.81
CA ASN A 439 30.48 2.48 28.75
C ASN A 439 29.32 3.20 28.05
N ARG A 440 29.63 3.99 27.02
CA ARG A 440 28.61 4.70 26.23
C ARG A 440 27.86 3.73 25.30
N MET A 441 28.56 2.75 24.73
CA MET A 441 27.95 1.71 23.90
C MET A 441 26.98 0.84 24.70
N MET A 442 27.35 0.44 25.92
CA MET A 442 26.49 -0.34 26.81
C MET A 442 25.19 0.42 27.13
N LYS A 443 25.31 1.71 27.48
CA LYS A 443 24.13 2.58 27.72
C LYS A 443 23.21 2.69 26.50
N LEU A 444 23.74 2.69 25.28
CA LEU A 444 22.95 2.69 24.05
C LEU A 444 22.23 1.35 23.82
N ILE A 445 22.90 0.22 24.08
CA ILE A 445 22.30 -1.11 23.98
C ILE A 445 21.13 -1.25 24.95
N ILE A 446 21.32 -0.80 26.21
CA ILE A 446 20.30 -0.91 27.25
C ILE A 446 19.16 0.09 27.00
N ASN A 447 19.45 1.37 26.76
CA ASN A 447 18.39 2.40 26.79
C ASN A 447 17.78 2.73 25.42
N SER A 448 18.38 2.30 24.31
CA SER A 448 18.01 2.80 22.97
C SER A 448 17.82 1.73 21.90
N LEU A 449 18.30 0.49 22.13
CA LEU A 449 18.22 -0.57 21.12
C LEU A 449 16.87 -1.30 21.09
N TYR A 450 16.29 -1.52 22.27
CA TYR A 450 15.07 -2.30 22.44
C TYR A 450 13.91 -1.39 22.85
N ARG A 451 12.73 -1.61 22.25
CA ARG A 451 11.53 -0.85 22.59
C ARG A 451 10.80 -1.47 23.78
N ASN A 452 10.68 -2.80 23.80
CA ASN A 452 9.98 -3.53 24.84
C ASN A 452 10.98 -4.19 25.78
N LYS A 453 10.79 -4.03 27.10
CA LYS A 453 11.69 -4.65 28.10
C LYS A 453 11.55 -6.16 28.15
N GLU A 454 10.38 -6.71 27.82
CA GLU A 454 10.05 -8.14 27.88
C GLU A 454 10.95 -9.05 27.01
N ILE A 455 11.66 -8.48 26.04
CA ILE A 455 12.58 -9.20 25.14
C ILE A 455 13.78 -9.82 25.86
N PHE A 456 14.10 -9.38 27.08
CA PHE A 456 15.23 -9.95 27.84
C PHE A 456 15.09 -11.47 27.97
N LEU A 457 13.89 -11.96 28.28
CA LEU A 457 13.64 -13.38 28.48
C LEU A 457 13.77 -14.16 27.16
N ARG A 458 13.32 -13.58 26.05
CA ARG A 458 13.51 -14.14 24.70
C ARG A 458 15.00 -14.31 24.38
N GLU A 459 15.82 -13.28 24.61
CA GLU A 459 17.26 -13.35 24.32
C GLU A 459 17.96 -14.39 25.20
N LEU A 460 17.63 -14.46 26.49
CA LEU A 460 18.23 -15.42 27.42
C LEU A 460 17.83 -16.86 27.10
N ILE A 461 16.57 -17.14 26.78
CA ILE A 461 16.12 -18.47 26.34
C ILE A 461 16.77 -18.83 25.00
N SER A 462 16.92 -17.89 24.07
CA SER A 462 17.60 -18.13 22.79
C SER A 462 19.07 -18.50 22.99
N ASN A 463 19.77 -17.82 23.89
CA ASN A 463 21.16 -18.15 24.23
C ASN A 463 21.28 -19.52 24.90
N ALA A 464 20.35 -19.87 25.79
CA ALA A 464 20.27 -21.20 26.40
C ALA A 464 20.01 -22.29 25.36
N SER A 465 19.11 -22.05 24.40
CA SER A 465 18.86 -22.95 23.27
C SER A 465 20.12 -23.15 22.42
N ASP A 466 20.84 -22.08 22.08
CA ASP A 466 22.11 -22.17 21.35
C ASP A 466 23.16 -23.00 22.11
N ALA A 467 23.22 -22.87 23.44
CA ALA A 467 24.14 -23.64 24.28
C ALA A 467 23.77 -25.13 24.32
N LEU A 468 22.48 -25.46 24.30
CA LEU A 468 21.97 -26.83 24.22
C LEU A 468 22.22 -27.44 22.82
N ASP A 469 22.05 -26.66 21.75
CA ASP A 469 22.35 -27.11 20.39
C ASP A 469 23.85 -27.35 20.18
N LYS A 470 24.72 -26.52 20.77
CA LYS A 470 26.19 -26.75 20.74
C LYS A 470 26.56 -28.09 21.36
N ILE A 471 26.07 -28.40 22.55
CA ILE A 471 26.39 -29.68 23.19
C ILE A 471 25.74 -30.85 22.45
N ARG A 472 24.53 -30.67 21.88
CA ARG A 472 23.89 -31.68 21.04
C ARG A 472 24.73 -31.98 19.80
N LEU A 473 25.22 -30.97 19.09
CA LEU A 473 26.09 -31.14 17.92
C LEU A 473 27.42 -31.80 18.29
N LEU A 474 28.04 -31.40 19.40
CA LEU A 474 29.25 -32.06 19.91
C LEU A 474 28.99 -33.52 20.29
N SER A 475 27.82 -33.85 20.84
CA SER A 475 27.47 -35.22 21.19
C SER A 475 27.35 -36.18 20.01
N LEU A 476 27.12 -35.64 18.79
CA LEU A 476 27.12 -36.43 17.56
C LEU A 476 28.54 -36.87 17.18
N THR A 477 29.56 -36.08 17.52
CA THR A 477 30.98 -36.39 17.28
C THR A 477 31.66 -37.07 18.47
N ASP A 478 31.25 -36.73 19.69
CA ASP A 478 31.79 -37.24 20.95
C ASP A 478 30.64 -37.57 21.94
N PRO A 479 30.21 -38.84 22.02
CA PRO A 479 29.15 -39.27 22.93
C PRO A 479 29.45 -39.02 24.42
N GLU A 480 30.72 -38.94 24.84
CA GLU A 480 31.09 -38.70 26.25
C GLU A 480 30.77 -37.27 26.69
N ALA A 481 30.58 -36.34 25.76
CA ALA A 481 30.23 -34.94 26.05
C ALA A 481 28.93 -34.79 26.88
N LEU A 482 28.00 -35.75 26.75
CA LEU A 482 26.76 -35.77 27.52
C LEU A 482 26.90 -36.45 28.90
N GLY A 483 28.01 -37.13 29.20
CA GLY A 483 28.15 -37.99 30.38
C GLY A 483 27.98 -37.30 31.75
N ALA A 484 28.12 -35.97 31.82
CA ALA A 484 27.85 -35.20 33.03
C ALA A 484 26.35 -34.98 33.29
N THR A 485 25.54 -34.83 32.24
CA THR A 485 24.10 -34.58 32.30
C THR A 485 23.46 -34.92 30.96
N ASP A 486 22.59 -35.92 30.98
CA ASP A 486 21.93 -36.46 29.79
C ASP A 486 20.76 -35.57 29.35
N GLU A 487 20.18 -34.86 30.31
CA GLU A 487 19.02 -33.99 30.11
C GLU A 487 19.40 -32.67 29.42
N LEU A 488 18.69 -32.34 28.34
CA LEU A 488 18.78 -31.06 27.62
C LEU A 488 17.52 -30.23 27.88
N SER A 489 17.59 -29.30 28.83
CA SER A 489 16.44 -28.49 29.25
C SER A 489 16.81 -27.08 29.67
N ILE A 490 15.81 -26.20 29.65
CA ILE A 490 15.87 -24.83 30.14
C ILE A 490 14.88 -24.72 31.31
N ARG A 491 15.33 -24.17 32.44
CA ARG A 491 14.53 -24.07 33.67
C ARG A 491 14.51 -22.63 34.16
N ILE A 492 13.31 -22.11 34.44
CA ILE A 492 13.10 -20.73 34.90
C ILE A 492 12.51 -20.77 36.30
N LYS A 493 13.19 -20.12 37.26
CA LYS A 493 12.75 -20.03 38.65
C LYS A 493 12.74 -18.58 39.12
N ALA A 494 11.58 -18.09 39.49
CA ALA A 494 11.44 -16.81 40.19
C ALA A 494 11.66 -17.00 41.70
N ASP A 495 12.31 -16.03 42.32
CA ASP A 495 12.48 -15.88 43.76
C ASP A 495 11.95 -14.50 44.18
N PRO A 496 10.65 -14.40 44.51
CA PRO A 496 10.03 -13.14 44.91
C PRO A 496 10.60 -12.55 46.21
N GLU A 497 11.12 -13.39 47.11
CA GLU A 497 11.63 -12.96 48.42
C GLU A 497 12.94 -12.19 48.28
N ASN A 498 13.81 -12.62 47.36
CA ASN A 498 15.10 -11.97 47.11
C ASN A 498 15.09 -11.03 45.90
N HIS A 499 13.95 -10.89 45.22
CA HIS A 499 13.78 -10.12 43.97
C HIS A 499 14.71 -10.60 42.84
N VAL A 500 14.80 -11.92 42.70
CA VAL A 500 15.74 -12.56 41.77
C VAL A 500 15.01 -13.47 40.78
N LEU A 501 15.44 -13.44 39.53
CA LEU A 501 15.01 -14.39 38.50
C LEU A 501 16.19 -15.24 38.03
N HIS A 502 16.02 -16.56 38.06
CA HIS A 502 17.02 -17.52 37.61
C HIS A 502 16.61 -18.17 36.29
N ILE A 503 17.54 -18.20 35.35
CA ILE A 503 17.45 -18.96 34.08
C ILE A 503 18.59 -19.96 34.08
N ILE A 504 18.26 -21.25 34.07
CA ILE A 504 19.21 -22.36 34.18
C ILE A 504 19.15 -23.18 32.89
N ASP A 505 20.29 -23.40 32.25
CA ASP A 505 20.42 -24.25 31.07
C ASP A 505 21.42 -25.39 31.32
N THR A 506 21.15 -26.55 30.72
CA THR A 506 22.06 -27.72 30.77
C THR A 506 22.93 -27.83 29.52
N GLY A 507 23.22 -26.69 28.87
CA GLY A 507 24.01 -26.58 27.64
C GLY A 507 25.50 -26.89 27.85
N ILE A 508 26.33 -26.46 26.90
CA ILE A 508 27.78 -26.70 26.91
C ILE A 508 28.51 -25.98 28.07
N GLY A 509 28.01 -24.83 28.51
CA GLY A 509 28.69 -23.95 29.46
C GLY A 509 29.85 -23.16 28.83
N MET A 510 30.55 -22.39 29.65
CA MET A 510 31.66 -21.50 29.27
C MET A 510 32.87 -21.72 30.17
N THR A 511 34.07 -21.67 29.58
CA THR A 511 35.35 -21.65 30.31
C THR A 511 35.69 -20.23 30.81
N HIS A 512 36.73 -20.11 31.65
CA HIS A 512 37.24 -18.79 32.07
C HIS A 512 37.59 -17.88 30.88
N GLN A 513 38.20 -18.45 29.83
CA GLN A 513 38.56 -17.69 28.64
C GLN A 513 37.33 -17.27 27.82
N ASP A 514 36.30 -18.13 27.77
CA ASP A 514 35.05 -17.81 27.09
C ASP A 514 34.28 -16.70 27.81
N LEU A 515 34.30 -16.67 29.15
CA LEU A 515 33.69 -15.58 29.93
C LEU A 515 34.34 -14.23 29.58
N MET A 516 35.67 -14.17 29.50
CA MET A 516 36.39 -12.96 29.11
C MET A 516 36.14 -12.57 27.64
N ASN A 517 36.24 -13.54 26.73
CA ASN A 517 36.20 -13.27 25.30
C ASN A 517 34.78 -13.04 24.77
N ASN A 518 33.78 -13.77 25.27
CA ASN A 518 32.42 -13.75 24.73
C ASN A 518 31.50 -12.80 25.52
N LEU A 519 31.48 -12.90 26.86
CA LEU A 519 30.65 -12.03 27.70
C LEU A 519 31.34 -10.71 28.06
N GLY A 520 32.67 -10.66 28.04
CA GLY A 520 33.45 -9.46 28.31
C GLY A 520 33.68 -8.56 27.10
N THR A 521 33.28 -8.97 25.89
CA THR A 521 33.48 -8.22 24.65
C THR A 521 32.14 -7.96 23.95
N ILE A 522 31.81 -6.69 23.70
CA ILE A 522 30.59 -6.32 22.98
C ILE A 522 30.75 -6.67 21.49
N ALA A 523 29.67 -7.14 20.86
CA ALA A 523 29.61 -7.52 19.44
C ALA A 523 30.47 -8.74 19.06
N ARG A 524 30.75 -9.62 20.04
CA ARG A 524 31.39 -10.92 19.81
C ARG A 524 30.41 -12.05 20.11
N SER A 525 30.17 -12.92 19.14
CA SER A 525 29.25 -14.07 19.30
C SER A 525 30.03 -15.39 19.25
N GLY A 526 30.12 -16.07 20.39
CA GLY A 526 30.68 -17.42 20.45
C GLY A 526 29.85 -18.45 19.66
N THR A 527 28.60 -18.15 19.31
CA THR A 527 27.77 -18.99 18.42
C THR A 527 28.19 -18.85 16.97
N ALA A 528 28.54 -17.63 16.52
CA ALA A 528 29.05 -17.40 15.17
C ALA A 528 30.43 -18.05 14.96
N GLU A 529 31.32 -17.95 15.95
CA GLU A 529 32.64 -18.62 15.90
C GLU A 529 32.49 -20.15 15.88
N PHE A 530 31.59 -20.73 16.69
CA PHE A 530 31.31 -22.17 16.66
C PHE A 530 30.80 -22.61 15.29
N LEU A 531 29.87 -21.86 14.69
CA LEU A 531 29.36 -22.14 13.35
C LEU A 531 30.49 -22.14 12.31
N SER A 532 31.40 -21.16 12.34
CA SER A 532 32.56 -21.14 11.43
C SER A 532 33.47 -22.37 11.59
N LYS A 533 33.72 -22.82 12.83
CA LYS A 533 34.56 -24.00 13.10
C LYS A 533 33.91 -25.30 12.64
N VAL A 534 32.59 -25.40 12.77
CA VAL A 534 31.80 -26.56 12.32
C VAL A 534 31.63 -26.57 10.80
N LEU A 535 31.52 -25.40 10.14
CA LEU A 535 31.45 -25.30 8.67
C LEU A 535 32.69 -25.85 7.96
N ASP A 536 33.86 -25.76 8.60
CA ASP A 536 35.13 -26.30 8.07
C ASP A 536 35.24 -27.83 8.18
N THR A 537 34.35 -28.48 8.94
CA THR A 537 34.32 -29.95 9.13
C THR A 537 33.11 -30.56 8.42
N GLN A 538 33.34 -31.18 7.25
CA GLN A 538 32.36 -31.71 6.30
C GLN A 538 31.31 -32.70 6.89
N ALA A 539 30.26 -32.21 7.55
CA ALA A 539 29.12 -33.03 7.99
C ALA A 539 27.77 -32.38 7.63
N SER A 540 27.12 -32.90 6.57
CA SER A 540 25.70 -32.77 6.18
C SER A 540 24.97 -31.42 6.46
N SER A 541 24.62 -30.75 5.36
CA SER A 541 24.05 -29.41 5.24
C SER A 541 22.63 -29.17 5.79
N GLU A 542 21.94 -30.16 6.37
CA GLU A 542 20.51 -30.02 6.75
C GLU A 542 20.25 -29.71 8.24
N GLN A 543 21.21 -29.96 9.15
CA GLN A 543 21.04 -29.75 10.60
C GLN A 543 21.85 -28.56 11.15
N GLN A 544 22.51 -27.81 10.27
CA GLN A 544 23.47 -26.75 10.59
C GLN A 544 22.82 -25.36 10.81
N GLN A 545 21.51 -25.23 10.60
CA GLN A 545 20.81 -23.93 10.50
C GLN A 545 20.03 -23.49 11.76
N ASP A 546 20.01 -24.31 12.82
CA ASP A 546 19.16 -24.09 14.01
C ASP A 546 19.70 -23.02 14.99
N LEU A 547 20.97 -22.60 14.89
CA LEU A 547 21.56 -21.62 15.80
C LEU A 547 21.00 -20.21 15.58
N ILE A 548 20.63 -19.51 16.64
CA ILE A 548 19.88 -18.24 16.61
C ILE A 548 20.81 -17.02 16.74
N GLY A 549 21.88 -17.10 17.55
CA GLY A 549 22.75 -15.99 17.93
C GLY A 549 23.80 -15.54 16.89
N GLN A 550 23.67 -14.32 16.35
CA GLN A 550 24.64 -13.76 15.37
C GLN A 550 25.35 -12.48 15.84
N PHE A 551 24.64 -11.57 16.52
CA PHE A 551 25.14 -10.20 16.78
C PHE A 551 26.07 -10.03 17.99
N GLY A 552 26.00 -10.92 19.00
CA GLY A 552 26.82 -10.79 20.20
C GLY A 552 26.43 -9.64 21.14
N VAL A 553 25.16 -9.22 21.12
CA VAL A 553 24.63 -8.15 22.01
C VAL A 553 23.42 -8.57 22.86
N GLY A 554 22.77 -9.70 22.54
CA GLY A 554 21.50 -10.11 23.17
C GLY A 554 21.58 -10.36 24.67
N PHE A 555 22.73 -10.85 25.18
CA PHE A 555 22.94 -11.05 26.62
C PHE A 555 22.77 -9.76 27.43
N TYR A 556 23.26 -8.63 26.92
CA TYR A 556 23.19 -7.35 27.63
C TYR A 556 21.77 -6.78 27.74
N SER A 557 20.80 -7.34 27.02
CA SER A 557 19.38 -7.02 27.22
C SER A 557 18.88 -7.39 28.63
N ALA A 558 19.59 -8.27 29.35
CA ALA A 558 19.30 -8.58 30.75
C ALA A 558 19.30 -7.31 31.65
N PHE A 559 20.16 -6.33 31.35
CA PHE A 559 20.25 -5.07 32.09
C PHE A 559 19.09 -4.10 31.82
N LEU A 560 18.16 -4.44 30.91
CA LEU A 560 16.88 -3.72 30.78
C LEU A 560 16.05 -3.83 32.06
N VAL A 561 16.07 -5.02 32.67
CA VAL A 561 15.23 -5.38 33.82
C VAL A 561 16.02 -5.64 35.10
N ALA A 562 17.33 -5.82 35.01
CA ALA A 562 18.21 -6.10 36.15
C ALA A 562 19.26 -5.00 36.38
N ASP A 563 19.54 -4.68 37.63
CA ASP A 563 20.68 -3.81 38.01
C ASP A 563 21.99 -4.58 38.05
N ARG A 564 21.92 -5.87 38.39
CA ARG A 564 23.08 -6.74 38.53
C ARG A 564 22.81 -8.10 37.96
N VAL A 565 23.76 -8.61 37.19
CA VAL A 565 23.67 -9.92 36.54
C VAL A 565 24.82 -10.81 37.00
N VAL A 566 24.49 -12.01 37.46
CA VAL A 566 25.45 -13.02 37.89
C VAL A 566 25.30 -14.26 37.01
N VAL A 567 26.38 -14.68 36.35
CA VAL A 567 26.43 -15.88 35.51
C VAL A 567 27.34 -16.90 36.18
N THR A 568 26.75 -18.00 36.65
CA THR A 568 27.51 -19.16 37.13
C THR A 568 27.59 -20.18 36.00
N THR A 569 28.76 -20.67 35.64
CA THR A 569 28.94 -21.57 34.49
C THR A 569 29.91 -22.71 34.79
N LYS A 570 29.62 -23.89 34.24
CA LYS A 570 30.50 -25.06 34.26
C LYS A 570 30.58 -25.69 32.86
N HIS A 571 31.76 -25.59 32.25
CA HIS A 571 32.13 -26.35 31.05
C HIS A 571 32.72 -27.71 31.42
N ASN A 572 32.57 -28.74 30.58
CA ASN A 572 33.13 -30.09 30.85
C ASN A 572 34.64 -30.04 31.15
N ASP A 573 35.40 -29.35 30.29
CA ASP A 573 36.87 -29.21 30.38
C ASP A 573 37.36 -28.13 31.36
N GLY A 574 36.46 -27.53 32.15
CA GLY A 574 36.78 -26.39 33.03
C GLY A 574 36.27 -26.57 34.46
N LYS A 575 36.75 -25.70 35.35
CA LYS A 575 36.16 -25.52 36.69
C LYS A 575 34.88 -24.68 36.61
N GLN A 576 34.13 -24.61 37.71
CA GLN A 576 32.98 -23.72 37.82
C GLN A 576 33.45 -22.30 38.14
N TYR A 577 32.93 -21.32 37.40
CA TYR A 577 33.25 -19.91 37.59
C TYR A 577 31.97 -19.08 37.77
N ILE A 578 32.11 -17.99 38.53
CA ILE A 578 31.09 -16.96 38.70
C ILE A 578 31.58 -15.69 38.00
N TRP A 579 30.77 -15.18 37.09
CA TRP A 579 30.92 -13.87 36.45
C TRP A 579 29.85 -12.95 37.03
N GLU A 580 30.23 -11.76 37.49
CA GLU A 580 29.30 -10.78 38.07
C GLU A 580 29.55 -9.39 37.48
N SER A 581 28.48 -8.68 37.10
CA SER A 581 28.55 -7.35 36.50
C SER A 581 27.35 -6.45 36.85
N ASP A 582 27.63 -5.15 36.89
CA ASP A 582 26.71 -4.03 37.07
C ASP A 582 26.48 -3.23 35.77
N SER A 583 26.84 -3.79 34.61
CA SER A 583 26.90 -3.17 33.27
C SER A 583 28.06 -2.18 33.02
N ALA A 584 28.74 -1.68 34.05
CA ALA A 584 29.90 -0.80 33.89
C ALA A 584 31.22 -1.59 33.90
N SER A 585 31.31 -2.60 34.76
CA SER A 585 32.47 -3.49 34.86
C SER A 585 32.03 -4.91 35.20
N TYR A 586 32.94 -5.88 35.12
CA TYR A 586 32.67 -7.25 35.52
C TYR A 586 33.84 -7.87 36.27
N SER A 587 33.56 -8.89 37.08
CA SER A 587 34.54 -9.70 37.79
C SER A 587 34.34 -11.18 37.51
N ILE A 588 35.41 -11.96 37.56
CA ILE A 588 35.40 -13.42 37.37
C ILE A 588 36.12 -14.06 38.55
N VAL A 589 35.47 -15.01 39.21
CA VAL A 589 36.02 -15.74 40.36
C VAL A 589 35.71 -17.23 40.22
N GLU A 590 36.61 -18.11 40.67
CA GLU A 590 36.33 -19.54 40.81
C GLU A 590 35.24 -19.75 41.88
N ASP A 591 34.23 -20.58 41.61
CA ASP A 591 33.09 -20.73 42.53
C ASP A 591 33.55 -21.40 43.84
N PRO A 592 33.42 -20.73 45.00
CA PRO A 592 33.87 -21.28 46.28
C PRO A 592 33.07 -22.52 46.73
N ARG A 593 31.89 -22.76 46.15
CA ARG A 593 31.04 -23.92 46.44
C ARG A 593 31.47 -25.19 45.69
N GLY A 594 32.44 -25.09 44.78
CA GLY A 594 32.83 -26.18 43.89
C GLY A 594 31.82 -26.41 42.75
N ALA A 595 31.83 -27.60 42.16
CA ALA A 595 30.99 -27.96 41.00
C ALA A 595 29.52 -28.24 41.41
N THR A 596 28.79 -27.19 41.75
CA THR A 596 27.34 -27.25 42.05
C THR A 596 26.53 -27.52 40.79
N LEU A 597 26.92 -26.92 39.66
CA LEU A 597 26.41 -27.23 38.34
C LEU A 597 27.23 -28.39 37.76
N LYS A 598 26.54 -29.40 37.22
CA LYS A 598 27.22 -30.50 36.51
C LYS A 598 27.78 -30.01 35.17
N ARG A 599 26.95 -29.34 34.38
CA ARG A 599 27.27 -28.73 33.08
C ARG A 599 26.24 -27.64 32.75
N GLY A 600 26.65 -26.62 32.00
CA GLY A 600 25.78 -25.54 31.53
C GLY A 600 25.97 -24.26 32.33
N SER A 601 24.94 -23.39 32.34
CA SER A 601 25.00 -22.10 33.03
C SER A 601 23.73 -21.79 33.83
N GLN A 602 23.88 -20.97 34.87
CA GLN A 602 22.80 -20.33 35.59
C GLN A 602 22.99 -18.82 35.52
N ILE A 603 22.05 -18.14 34.88
CA ILE A 603 21.97 -16.68 34.81
C ILE A 603 21.01 -16.22 35.90
N THR A 604 21.51 -15.37 36.79
CA THR A 604 20.79 -14.83 37.93
C THR A 604 20.66 -13.32 37.76
N LEU A 605 19.42 -12.86 37.70
CA LEU A 605 19.05 -11.47 37.47
C LEU A 605 18.56 -10.86 38.78
N HIS A 606 19.28 -9.87 39.30
CA HIS A 606 18.78 -9.02 40.39
C HIS A 606 17.92 -7.92 39.76
N LEU A 607 16.60 -8.09 39.87
CA LEU A 607 15.65 -7.24 39.16
C LEU A 607 15.59 -5.83 39.76
N LYS A 608 15.30 -4.86 38.91
CA LYS A 608 14.96 -3.49 39.30
C LYS A 608 13.58 -3.45 39.94
N GLU A 609 13.34 -2.44 40.77
CA GLU A 609 12.04 -2.24 41.42
C GLU A 609 10.89 -2.17 40.40
N GLU A 610 11.09 -1.50 39.25
CA GLU A 610 10.06 -1.41 38.21
C GLU A 610 9.86 -2.69 37.37
N ALA A 611 10.64 -3.74 37.62
CA ALA A 611 10.64 -4.98 36.85
C ALA A 611 10.14 -6.19 37.66
N HIS A 612 9.62 -5.97 38.87
CA HIS A 612 9.12 -7.04 39.74
C HIS A 612 7.92 -7.81 39.16
N ASP A 613 7.19 -7.26 38.19
CA ASP A 613 6.13 -7.95 37.46
C ASP A 613 6.63 -9.25 36.79
N PHE A 614 7.92 -9.34 36.45
CA PHE A 614 8.54 -10.54 35.87
C PHE A 614 8.85 -11.64 36.90
N LEU A 615 8.53 -11.45 38.18
CA LEU A 615 8.58 -12.51 39.20
C LEU A 615 7.27 -13.30 39.28
N GLU A 616 6.20 -12.79 38.67
CA GLU A 616 4.91 -13.48 38.63
C GLU A 616 4.95 -14.67 37.64
N PRO A 617 4.57 -15.89 38.08
CA PRO A 617 4.57 -17.07 37.22
C PRO A 617 3.72 -16.90 35.94
N GLU A 618 2.54 -16.29 36.06
CA GLU A 618 1.63 -16.03 34.93
C GLU A 618 2.25 -15.12 33.86
N THR A 619 2.99 -14.09 34.31
CA THR A 619 3.70 -13.18 33.40
C THR A 619 4.80 -13.93 32.66
N LEU A 620 5.62 -14.72 33.37
CA LEU A 620 6.66 -15.56 32.76
C LEU A 620 6.06 -16.56 31.77
N LYS A 621 4.95 -17.22 32.12
CA LYS A 621 4.23 -18.16 31.26
C LYS A 621 3.76 -17.50 29.97
N LYS A 622 3.16 -16.31 30.05
CA LYS A 622 2.75 -15.50 28.89
C LYS A 622 3.94 -15.14 28.00
N LEU A 623 5.06 -14.73 28.57
CA LEU A 623 6.27 -14.38 27.80
C LEU A 623 6.87 -15.58 27.08
N VAL A 624 6.97 -16.73 27.75
CA VAL A 624 7.46 -17.97 27.13
C VAL A 624 6.53 -18.40 26.00
N HIS A 625 5.21 -18.34 26.19
CA HIS A 625 4.24 -18.64 25.13
C HIS A 625 4.31 -17.65 23.96
N LYS A 626 4.59 -16.37 24.21
CA LYS A 626 4.71 -15.36 23.16
C LYS A 626 5.97 -15.56 22.31
N TYR A 627 7.12 -15.75 22.94
CA TYR A 627 8.42 -15.67 22.25
C TYR A 627 9.10 -17.00 21.99
N SER A 628 8.90 -17.98 22.87
CA SER A 628 9.72 -19.20 22.95
C SER A 628 8.90 -20.49 22.93
N GLN A 629 7.63 -20.42 22.52
CA GLN A 629 6.72 -21.56 22.46
C GLN A 629 7.26 -22.70 21.59
N PHE A 630 8.01 -22.38 20.54
CA PHE A 630 8.46 -23.34 19.52
C PHE A 630 9.97 -23.60 19.55
N ILE A 631 10.64 -23.21 20.64
CA ILE A 631 12.01 -23.63 20.91
C ILE A 631 12.03 -25.16 21.06
N ASN A 632 13.06 -25.77 20.49
CA ASN A 632 13.16 -27.23 20.34
C ASN A 632 13.35 -27.98 21.67
N PHE A 633 13.88 -27.31 22.69
CA PHE A 633 14.19 -27.89 24.00
C PHE A 633 13.07 -27.63 25.00
N ASN A 634 12.90 -28.54 25.97
CA ASN A 634 11.86 -28.40 26.99
C ASN A 634 12.16 -27.21 27.90
N ILE A 635 11.18 -26.33 28.07
CA ILE A 635 11.22 -25.17 28.97
C ILE A 635 10.31 -25.47 30.16
N TYR A 636 10.90 -25.48 31.34
CA TYR A 636 10.19 -25.69 32.61
C TYR A 636 10.12 -24.40 33.42
N LEU A 637 8.97 -24.16 34.03
CA LEU A 637 8.73 -23.06 34.96
C LEU A 637 8.48 -23.64 36.36
N TRP A 638 9.09 -23.04 37.38
CA TRP A 638 8.84 -23.41 38.78
C TRP A 638 7.52 -22.79 39.25
N GLU A 639 6.48 -23.60 39.40
CA GLU A 639 5.13 -23.15 39.71
C GLU A 639 4.54 -23.93 40.89
N SER A 640 3.67 -23.28 41.67
CA SER A 640 2.96 -23.90 42.79
C SER A 640 1.59 -24.43 42.36
N LYS A 641 1.27 -25.68 42.70
CA LYS A 641 -0.05 -26.30 42.52
C LYS A 641 -0.68 -26.61 43.87
N THR A 642 -1.98 -26.37 44.00
CA THR A 642 -2.74 -26.76 45.18
C THR A 642 -3.25 -28.19 44.99
N GLU A 643 -2.64 -29.15 45.67
CA GLU A 643 -3.08 -30.54 45.68
C GLU A 643 -3.85 -30.83 46.98
N THR A 644 -5.00 -31.52 46.87
CA THR A 644 -5.78 -31.94 48.04
C THR A 644 -5.24 -33.28 48.56
N VAL A 645 -4.57 -33.28 49.72
CA VAL A 645 -4.02 -34.48 50.36
C VAL A 645 -4.91 -34.88 51.54
N GLU A 646 -5.20 -36.17 51.69
CA GLU A 646 -6.01 -36.71 52.79
C GLU A 646 -5.11 -37.12 53.98
N GLU A 647 -5.18 -36.40 55.11
CA GLU A 647 -4.45 -36.72 56.34
C GLU A 647 -5.39 -37.37 57.39
N PRO A 648 -4.97 -38.42 58.12
CA PRO A 648 -5.73 -39.01 59.22
C PRO A 648 -5.66 -38.16 60.50
N ILE A 649 -6.77 -38.04 61.24
CA ILE A 649 -6.84 -37.26 62.50
C ILE A 649 -6.46 -38.16 63.69
N GLU A 650 -5.33 -37.90 64.35
CA GLU A 650 -5.00 -38.41 65.68
C GLU A 650 -5.42 -37.37 66.73
N GLU A 651 -6.58 -37.58 67.38
CA GLU A 651 -6.88 -37.28 68.80
C GLU A 651 -8.39 -37.34 69.07
N ALA A 652 -8.83 -38.44 69.69
CA ALA A 652 -10.05 -38.49 70.50
C ALA A 652 -9.87 -39.55 71.60
N ALA A 653 -8.91 -39.30 72.49
CA ALA A 653 -8.85 -39.99 73.78
C ALA A 653 -9.68 -39.18 74.79
N ALA A 654 -10.55 -39.91 75.51
CA ALA A 654 -11.18 -39.62 76.80
C ALA A 654 -12.69 -39.26 76.83
N GLU A 655 -13.39 -40.15 77.55
CA GLU A 655 -14.65 -40.01 78.31
C GLU A 655 -16.01 -40.17 77.61
N SER A 656 -16.64 -41.34 77.80
CA SER A 656 -17.64 -41.56 78.87
C SER A 656 -18.25 -42.97 78.82
N ALA A 657 -18.65 -43.46 79.99
CA ALA A 657 -19.13 -44.81 80.27
C ALA A 657 -20.66 -44.95 80.14
N ALA A 658 -21.10 -46.21 79.98
CA ALA A 658 -22.34 -46.86 80.45
C ALA A 658 -23.36 -47.36 79.39
N GLU A 659 -23.66 -48.66 79.58
CA GLU A 659 -24.90 -49.43 79.35
C GLU A 659 -25.33 -49.99 77.96
N ASP A 660 -25.56 -51.32 78.02
CA ASP A 660 -26.46 -52.20 77.28
C ASP A 660 -26.30 -52.46 75.77
N GLY A 661 -25.49 -53.49 75.48
CA GLY A 661 -25.98 -54.80 75.06
C GLY A 661 -26.91 -54.92 73.85
N GLN A 662 -26.33 -55.11 72.65
CA GLN A 662 -26.78 -56.11 71.66
C GLN A 662 -25.71 -56.28 70.57
N VAL A 663 -25.41 -57.53 70.22
CA VAL A 663 -24.37 -57.92 69.25
C VAL A 663 -25.01 -58.06 67.86
N GLU A 664 -24.52 -57.32 66.86
CA GLU A 664 -24.57 -57.71 65.45
C GLU A 664 -23.56 -56.93 64.57
N GLU A 665 -22.78 -57.70 63.79
CA GLU A 665 -21.98 -57.40 62.58
C GLU A 665 -20.76 -56.44 62.62
N GLU A 666 -19.56 -57.02 62.48
CA GLU A 666 -18.30 -56.32 62.16
C GLU A 666 -18.36 -55.65 60.77
N LYS A 667 -18.47 -54.32 60.75
CA LYS A 667 -18.02 -53.46 59.63
C LYS A 667 -16.69 -52.83 60.01
N GLU A 668 -15.64 -53.06 59.20
CA GLU A 668 -14.40 -52.30 59.25
C GLU A 668 -14.68 -50.80 58.99
N GLU A 669 -14.63 -49.98 60.04
CA GLU A 669 -14.64 -48.52 59.93
C GLU A 669 -13.27 -48.03 59.41
N LYS A 670 -13.26 -47.42 58.23
CA LYS A 670 -12.09 -46.65 57.74
C LYS A 670 -11.90 -45.39 58.60
N PRO A 671 -10.65 -45.02 58.94
CA PRO A 671 -10.37 -43.80 59.69
C PRO A 671 -10.84 -42.56 58.91
N LYS A 672 -11.45 -41.59 59.60
CA LYS A 672 -11.85 -40.30 59.01
C LYS A 672 -10.60 -39.52 58.60
N THR A 673 -10.40 -39.35 57.30
CA THR A 673 -9.38 -38.47 56.72
C THR A 673 -9.94 -37.06 56.53
N LYS A 674 -9.14 -36.03 56.81
CA LYS A 674 -9.43 -34.64 56.49
C LYS A 674 -8.71 -34.28 55.19
N LYS A 675 -9.43 -33.72 54.23
CA LYS A 675 -8.85 -33.13 53.01
C LYS A 675 -8.15 -31.83 53.38
N VAL A 676 -6.83 -31.79 53.28
CA VAL A 676 -5.99 -30.62 53.49
C VAL A 676 -5.42 -30.20 52.14
N GLU A 677 -5.65 -28.95 51.76
CA GLU A 677 -5.03 -28.36 50.56
C GLU A 677 -3.57 -28.03 50.86
N LYS A 678 -2.64 -28.70 50.16
CA LYS A 678 -1.20 -28.49 50.29
C LYS A 678 -0.66 -27.89 48.99
N THR A 679 0.03 -26.76 49.11
CA THR A 679 0.73 -26.15 47.98
C THR A 679 2.04 -26.91 47.72
N VAL A 680 2.13 -27.59 46.57
CA VAL A 680 3.32 -28.31 46.11
C VAL A 680 3.96 -27.51 44.99
N TRP A 681 5.28 -27.32 45.04
CA TRP A 681 6.03 -26.66 43.99
C TRP A 681 6.72 -27.68 43.12
N ASP A 682 6.54 -27.58 41.80
CA ASP A 682 7.17 -28.49 40.84
C ASP A 682 7.51 -27.77 39.51
N TRP A 683 8.34 -28.43 38.69
CA TRP A 683 8.72 -27.97 37.37
C TRP A 683 7.64 -28.31 36.34
N GLU A 684 6.86 -27.31 35.92
CA GLU A 684 5.85 -27.47 34.86
C GLU A 684 6.44 -27.16 33.49
N ARG A 685 6.23 -28.06 32.52
CA ARG A 685 6.57 -27.81 31.13
C ARG A 685 5.60 -26.83 30.49
N VAL A 686 6.12 -25.72 29.96
CA VAL A 686 5.32 -24.65 29.36
C VAL A 686 5.19 -24.81 27.84
N ASN A 687 6.26 -25.23 27.15
CA ASN A 687 6.26 -25.38 25.69
C ASN A 687 5.76 -26.76 25.21
N ASN A 688 4.45 -26.98 25.32
CA ASN A 688 3.82 -28.27 24.99
C ASN A 688 3.48 -28.43 23.50
N VAL A 689 3.38 -27.32 22.74
CA VAL A 689 3.00 -27.35 21.33
C VAL A 689 4.21 -27.61 20.45
N LYS A 690 4.15 -28.66 19.63
CA LYS A 690 5.23 -29.03 18.70
C LYS A 690 5.16 -28.18 17.42
N PRO A 691 6.30 -27.79 16.83
CA PRO A 691 6.34 -27.04 15.57
C PRO A 691 6.03 -27.97 14.39
N ILE A 692 4.75 -28.12 14.05
CA ILE A 692 4.29 -29.06 13.01
C ILE A 692 4.75 -28.68 11.58
N TRP A 693 5.05 -27.40 11.32
CA TRP A 693 5.55 -26.94 10.00
C TRP A 693 6.98 -27.39 9.69
N MET A 694 7.70 -27.93 10.67
CA MET A 694 9.04 -28.46 10.47
C MET A 694 9.04 -29.91 9.99
N ARG A 695 7.93 -30.63 10.20
CA ARG A 695 7.72 -32.00 9.70
C ARG A 695 7.26 -31.97 8.25
N LYS A 696 7.44 -33.08 7.54
CA LYS A 696 6.87 -33.19 6.18
C LYS A 696 5.35 -33.24 6.29
N ALA A 697 4.66 -32.56 5.36
CA ALA A 697 3.20 -32.49 5.38
C ALA A 697 2.52 -33.88 5.36
N SER A 698 3.16 -34.90 4.77
CA SER A 698 2.68 -36.28 4.71
C SER A 698 2.80 -37.06 6.02
N GLU A 699 3.56 -36.54 6.99
CA GLU A 699 3.80 -37.20 8.28
C GLU A 699 2.95 -36.61 9.40
N VAL A 700 2.13 -35.58 9.12
CA VAL A 700 1.30 -34.86 10.08
C VAL A 700 -0.15 -35.25 9.86
N GLU A 701 -0.82 -35.72 10.90
CA GLU A 701 -2.23 -36.09 10.86
C GLU A 701 -3.13 -34.84 10.95
N ASP A 702 -4.34 -34.91 10.37
CA ASP A 702 -5.29 -33.78 10.36
C ASP A 702 -5.64 -33.28 11.78
N ASP A 703 -5.78 -34.19 12.74
CA ASP A 703 -6.09 -33.85 14.13
C ASP A 703 -4.94 -33.07 14.81
N GLU A 704 -3.69 -33.25 14.37
CA GLU A 704 -2.55 -32.44 14.83
C GLU A 704 -2.64 -31.00 14.29
N TYR A 705 -3.09 -30.80 13.05
CA TYR A 705 -3.33 -29.46 12.50
C TYR A 705 -4.47 -28.75 13.25
N ASP A 706 -5.54 -29.48 13.60
CA ASP A 706 -6.66 -28.94 14.36
C ASP A 706 -6.24 -28.48 15.77
N GLN A 707 -5.50 -29.32 16.49
CA GLN A 707 -4.97 -28.96 17.81
C GLN A 707 -4.01 -27.78 17.72
N PHE A 708 -3.16 -27.76 16.69
CA PHE A 708 -2.25 -26.66 16.45
C PHE A 708 -3.00 -25.35 16.19
N TYR A 709 -4.02 -25.37 15.32
CA TYR A 709 -4.88 -24.22 15.03
C TYR A 709 -5.46 -23.62 16.32
N LYS A 710 -6.12 -24.43 17.15
CA LYS A 710 -6.72 -23.99 18.42
C LYS A 710 -5.69 -23.37 19.35
N SER A 711 -4.49 -23.95 19.41
CA SER A 711 -3.40 -23.44 20.25
C SER A 711 -2.89 -22.05 19.84
N ILE A 712 -2.91 -21.72 18.53
CA ILE A 712 -2.38 -20.45 18.03
C ILE A 712 -3.45 -19.35 17.91
N THR A 713 -4.72 -19.72 17.66
CA THR A 713 -5.83 -18.77 17.43
C THR A 713 -6.71 -18.53 18.66
N LYS A 714 -6.59 -19.39 19.70
CA LYS A 714 -7.52 -19.44 20.84
C LYS A 714 -8.98 -19.74 20.44
N ASP A 715 -9.18 -20.25 19.22
CA ASP A 715 -10.49 -20.71 18.78
C ASP A 715 -10.82 -22.07 19.42
N SER A 716 -12.10 -22.27 19.71
CA SER A 716 -12.63 -23.54 20.22
C SER A 716 -13.02 -24.51 19.09
N GLU A 717 -13.37 -23.97 17.91
CA GLU A 717 -13.77 -24.73 16.73
C GLU A 717 -12.56 -25.20 15.90
N LYS A 718 -12.78 -26.22 15.06
CA LYS A 718 -11.78 -26.71 14.10
C LYS A 718 -11.73 -25.76 12.89
N PRO A 719 -10.58 -25.59 12.22
CA PRO A 719 -10.51 -24.80 10.99
C PRO A 719 -11.33 -25.46 9.87
N LEU A 720 -11.84 -24.65 8.94
CA LEU A 720 -12.58 -25.16 7.77
C LEU A 720 -11.66 -25.86 6.77
N ALA A 721 -10.48 -25.28 6.56
CA ALA A 721 -9.45 -25.84 5.70
C ALA A 721 -8.07 -25.34 6.13
N HIS A 722 -7.04 -26.10 5.76
CA HIS A 722 -5.66 -25.74 6.00
C HIS A 722 -4.80 -26.01 4.76
N VAL A 723 -3.65 -25.34 4.67
CA VAL A 723 -2.62 -25.63 3.68
C VAL A 723 -1.25 -25.55 4.34
N HIS A 724 -0.49 -26.63 4.23
CA HIS A 724 0.91 -26.71 4.65
C HIS A 724 1.80 -26.76 3.41
N PHE A 725 2.74 -25.82 3.30
CA PHE A 725 3.69 -25.81 2.19
C PHE A 725 5.05 -25.21 2.56
N THR A 726 6.06 -25.65 1.81
CA THR A 726 7.39 -25.02 1.76
C THR A 726 7.50 -24.21 0.48
N ALA A 727 8.00 -22.99 0.59
CA ALA A 727 8.26 -22.09 -0.52
C ALA A 727 9.77 -21.99 -0.74
N GLU A 728 10.25 -22.34 -1.93
CA GLU A 728 11.68 -22.29 -2.31
C GLU A 728 11.94 -21.19 -3.36
N GLY A 729 13.20 -20.75 -3.53
CA GLY A 729 13.61 -19.73 -4.50
C GLY A 729 14.32 -18.54 -3.85
N GLU A 730 13.95 -17.31 -4.23
CA GLU A 730 14.55 -16.05 -3.69
C GLU A 730 14.40 -15.91 -2.17
N VAL A 731 13.33 -16.49 -1.61
CA VAL A 731 13.13 -16.64 -0.15
C VAL A 731 12.70 -18.08 0.09
N THR A 732 13.40 -18.74 1.02
CA THR A 732 12.97 -20.03 1.57
C THR A 732 12.18 -19.82 2.86
N PHE A 733 10.98 -20.39 2.93
CA PHE A 733 10.17 -20.36 4.15
C PHE A 733 9.18 -21.51 4.17
N LYS A 734 8.77 -21.92 5.37
CA LYS A 734 7.71 -22.90 5.63
C LYS A 734 6.51 -22.18 6.21
N SER A 735 5.30 -22.59 5.82
CA SER A 735 4.09 -21.93 6.28
C SER A 735 2.93 -22.91 6.37
N ILE A 736 2.09 -22.66 7.38
CA ILE A 736 0.78 -23.27 7.51
C ILE A 736 -0.24 -22.15 7.61
N LEU A 737 -1.25 -22.20 6.74
CA LEU A 737 -2.34 -21.24 6.67
C LEU A 737 -3.67 -21.95 6.86
N TYR A 738 -4.61 -21.28 7.51
CA TYR A 738 -5.91 -21.79 7.91
C TYR A 738 -7.03 -20.84 7.47
N VAL A 739 -8.16 -21.42 7.09
CA VAL A 739 -9.44 -20.73 6.95
C VAL A 739 -10.25 -21.01 8.22
N PRO A 740 -10.61 -19.99 9.02
CA PRO A 740 -11.51 -20.18 10.15
C PRO A 740 -12.89 -20.63 9.66
N LYS A 741 -13.62 -21.40 10.48
CA LYS A 741 -14.95 -21.89 10.13
C LYS A 741 -16.01 -20.79 10.13
N LYS A 742 -15.87 -19.79 10.99
CA LYS A 742 -16.77 -18.64 11.10
C LYS A 742 -16.02 -17.33 10.91
N SER A 743 -16.73 -16.36 10.33
CA SER A 743 -16.25 -14.99 10.24
C SER A 743 -16.25 -14.31 11.63
N PRO A 744 -15.17 -13.62 12.05
CA PRO A 744 -15.22 -12.77 13.24
C PRO A 744 -16.23 -11.62 13.08
N ASN A 745 -17.06 -11.39 14.11
CA ASN A 745 -18.16 -10.40 14.07
C ASN A 745 -17.71 -8.98 13.72
N ASP A 746 -16.46 -8.61 14.04
CA ASP A 746 -15.90 -7.27 13.87
C ASP A 746 -15.12 -7.09 12.54
N MET A 747 -15.05 -8.13 11.69
CA MET A 747 -14.17 -8.15 10.51
C MET A 747 -14.36 -6.92 9.59
N PHE A 748 -15.61 -6.58 9.26
CA PHE A 748 -15.90 -5.48 8.33
C PHE A 748 -15.96 -4.11 9.01
N GLN A 749 -16.22 -4.04 10.32
CA GLN A 749 -16.09 -2.80 11.10
C GLN A 749 -14.62 -2.35 11.15
N ASN A 750 -13.72 -3.32 11.24
CA ASN A 750 -12.28 -3.12 11.23
C ASN A 750 -11.67 -3.25 9.82
N TYR A 751 -12.48 -3.18 8.75
CA TYR A 751 -11.97 -3.34 7.39
C TYR A 751 -10.91 -2.28 7.06
N GLY A 752 -9.70 -2.73 6.74
CA GLY A 752 -8.57 -1.87 6.44
C GLY A 752 -7.72 -1.46 7.65
N LYS A 753 -8.10 -1.84 8.88
CA LYS A 753 -7.21 -1.83 10.05
C LYS A 753 -6.27 -3.03 10.00
N VAL A 754 -5.19 -2.94 10.77
CA VAL A 754 -4.19 -4.01 10.89
C VAL A 754 -4.78 -5.15 11.71
N THR A 755 -4.62 -6.37 11.24
CA THR A 755 -5.08 -7.58 11.93
C THR A 755 -3.92 -8.54 12.14
N GLU A 756 -3.70 -8.95 13.39
CA GLU A 756 -2.65 -9.88 13.83
C GLU A 756 -2.99 -11.35 13.50
N ASN A 757 -3.14 -11.66 12.21
CA ASN A 757 -3.70 -12.96 11.82
C ASN A 757 -2.61 -13.96 11.38
N ILE A 758 -1.44 -13.44 10.99
CA ILE A 758 -0.28 -14.25 10.60
C ILE A 758 0.91 -13.87 11.45
N LYS A 759 1.47 -14.87 12.15
CA LYS A 759 2.66 -14.69 12.98
C LYS A 759 3.91 -15.04 12.18
N LEU A 760 4.92 -14.16 12.19
CA LEU A 760 6.21 -14.43 11.59
C LEU A 760 7.20 -14.94 12.63
N TYR A 761 7.82 -16.05 12.28
CA TYR A 761 8.93 -16.66 12.97
C TYR A 761 10.17 -16.58 12.09
N VAL A 762 11.33 -16.43 12.74
CA VAL A 762 12.62 -16.64 12.12
C VAL A 762 13.40 -17.60 12.99
N ARG A 763 13.78 -18.75 12.42
CA ARG A 763 14.40 -19.86 13.17
C ARG A 763 13.58 -20.23 14.40
N ARG A 764 12.25 -20.34 14.24
CA ARG A 764 11.28 -20.70 15.30
C ARG A 764 11.13 -19.67 16.44
N VAL A 765 11.81 -18.54 16.36
CA VAL A 765 11.67 -17.42 17.31
C VAL A 765 10.64 -16.44 16.77
N PHE A 766 9.67 -16.06 17.60
CA PHE A 766 8.66 -15.08 17.23
C PHE A 766 9.30 -13.71 17.01
N ILE A 767 9.03 -13.10 15.87
CA ILE A 767 9.54 -11.77 15.50
C ILE A 767 8.45 -10.72 15.69
N THR A 768 7.36 -10.87 14.93
CA THR A 768 6.21 -9.96 14.98
C THR A 768 4.99 -10.61 14.31
N ASP A 769 3.81 -10.08 14.62
CA ASP A 769 2.52 -10.33 13.99
C ASP A 769 1.92 -9.05 13.36
N ASP A 770 2.57 -7.90 13.57
CA ASP A 770 2.19 -6.60 13.04
C ASP A 770 2.70 -6.43 11.59
N PHE A 771 1.95 -7.00 10.64
CA PHE A 771 2.25 -6.89 9.22
C PHE A 771 1.12 -6.26 8.42
N HIS A 772 1.33 -5.01 8.04
CA HIS A 772 0.47 -4.32 7.06
C HIS A 772 0.52 -4.92 5.64
N ASP A 773 1.49 -5.79 5.34
CA ASP A 773 1.81 -6.20 3.97
C ASP A 773 1.82 -7.71 3.71
N MET A 774 1.70 -8.58 4.72
CA MET A 774 1.83 -10.04 4.53
C MET A 774 0.64 -10.68 3.80
N MET A 775 -0.57 -10.14 4.01
CA MET A 775 -1.78 -10.51 3.27
C MET A 775 -2.51 -9.28 2.75
N PRO A 776 -3.25 -9.38 1.64
CA PRO A 776 -4.16 -8.34 1.21
C PRO A 776 -5.39 -8.27 2.14
N LYS A 777 -6.06 -7.12 2.20
CA LYS A 777 -7.19 -6.84 3.10
C LYS A 777 -8.33 -7.85 2.93
N TYR A 778 -8.63 -8.24 1.70
CA TYR A 778 -9.66 -9.23 1.42
C TYR A 778 -9.34 -10.64 1.93
N LEU A 779 -8.09 -10.95 2.29
CA LEU A 779 -7.68 -12.21 2.93
C LEU A 779 -7.29 -12.01 4.40
N SER A 780 -7.73 -10.92 5.03
CA SER A 780 -7.39 -10.65 6.43
C SER A 780 -7.79 -11.81 7.34
N PHE A 781 -8.90 -12.50 7.06
CA PHE A 781 -9.40 -13.62 7.86
C PHE A 781 -8.48 -14.85 7.92
N ILE A 782 -7.49 -14.97 7.03
CA ILE A 782 -6.57 -16.11 7.00
C ILE A 782 -5.68 -16.09 8.24
N ARG A 783 -5.68 -17.20 8.98
CA ARG A 783 -4.87 -17.39 10.18
C ARG A 783 -3.65 -18.24 9.84
N GLY A 784 -2.51 -18.02 10.48
CA GLY A 784 -1.40 -18.95 10.32
C GLY A 784 -0.06 -18.44 10.77
N ILE A 785 0.97 -19.13 10.29
CA ILE A 785 2.35 -18.85 10.62
C ILE A 785 3.22 -18.85 9.37
N VAL A 786 4.31 -18.12 9.43
CA VAL A 786 5.39 -18.14 8.43
C VAL A 786 6.69 -18.25 9.19
N ASP A 787 7.51 -19.25 8.89
CA ASP A 787 8.84 -19.43 9.48
C ASP A 787 9.90 -19.46 8.39
N SER A 788 10.95 -18.66 8.53
CA SER A 788 12.02 -18.53 7.54
C SER A 788 13.39 -18.46 8.22
N ASP A 789 14.37 -19.16 7.66
CA ASP A 789 15.73 -19.20 8.20
C ASP A 789 16.65 -18.11 7.60
N ASP A 790 16.20 -17.52 6.47
CA ASP A 790 16.98 -16.63 5.59
C ASP A 790 16.64 -15.13 5.74
N LEU A 791 15.69 -14.77 6.61
CA LEU A 791 15.27 -13.38 6.73
C LEU A 791 16.30 -12.54 7.51
N PRO A 792 16.78 -11.41 6.95
CA PRO A 792 17.68 -10.52 7.65
C PRO A 792 16.93 -9.78 8.77
N LEU A 793 17.25 -10.12 10.02
CA LEU A 793 16.71 -9.47 11.20
C LEU A 793 17.44 -8.14 11.47
N ASN A 794 16.72 -7.18 12.02
CA ASN A 794 17.36 -6.03 12.64
C ASN A 794 18.04 -6.43 13.97
N VAL A 795 18.87 -5.53 14.51
CA VAL A 795 19.61 -5.81 15.76
C VAL A 795 18.66 -6.05 16.95
N SER A 796 17.48 -5.41 16.98
CA SER A 796 16.48 -5.62 18.05
C SER A 796 15.72 -6.95 17.93
N ARG A 797 15.79 -7.62 16.77
CA ARG A 797 15.00 -8.81 16.39
C ARG A 797 13.48 -8.65 16.56
N GLU A 798 12.97 -7.43 16.55
CA GLU A 798 11.53 -7.14 16.65
C GLU A 798 10.94 -6.66 15.32
N ASN A 799 11.76 -6.08 14.45
CA ASN A 799 11.33 -5.61 13.14
C ASN A 799 12.21 -6.21 12.05
N LEU A 800 11.62 -6.52 10.91
CA LEU A 800 12.40 -6.84 9.72
C LEU A 800 12.99 -5.55 9.13
N GLN A 801 14.25 -5.61 8.70
CA GLN A 801 14.79 -4.54 7.85
C GLN A 801 13.96 -4.50 6.56
N GLN A 802 13.52 -3.31 6.14
CA GLN A 802 12.62 -3.13 5.00
C GLN A 802 13.19 -3.81 3.75
N HIS A 803 12.63 -4.96 3.37
CA HIS A 803 13.18 -5.78 2.29
C HIS A 803 12.14 -6.13 1.24
N LYS A 804 12.61 -6.20 -0.02
CA LYS A 804 11.90 -6.71 -1.19
C LYS A 804 11.29 -8.13 -0.97
N LEU A 805 11.81 -8.90 0.00
CA LEU A 805 11.42 -10.30 0.27
C LEU A 805 9.99 -10.43 0.81
N LEU A 806 9.50 -9.47 1.62
CA LEU A 806 8.13 -9.52 2.14
C LEU A 806 7.07 -9.53 1.02
N LYS A 807 7.32 -8.79 -0.07
CA LYS A 807 6.43 -8.79 -1.23
C LYS A 807 6.43 -10.13 -1.96
N VAL A 808 7.56 -10.84 -1.96
CA VAL A 808 7.68 -12.18 -2.54
C VAL A 808 6.94 -13.20 -1.68
N ILE A 809 7.10 -13.13 -0.35
CA ILE A 809 6.35 -13.94 0.61
C ILE A 809 4.85 -13.73 0.43
N LYS A 810 4.36 -12.48 0.45
CA LYS A 810 2.95 -12.12 0.20
C LYS A 810 2.40 -12.80 -1.06
N LYS A 811 3.09 -12.66 -2.19
CA LYS A 811 2.66 -13.25 -3.47
C LYS A 811 2.53 -14.77 -3.40
N LYS A 812 3.48 -15.45 -2.74
CA LYS A 812 3.44 -16.90 -2.56
C LYS A 812 2.31 -17.32 -1.63
N LEU A 813 2.12 -16.62 -0.50
CA LEU A 813 1.02 -16.85 0.45
C LEU A 813 -0.34 -16.71 -0.24
N VAL A 814 -0.60 -15.57 -0.90
CA VAL A 814 -1.87 -15.32 -1.61
C VAL A 814 -2.15 -16.41 -2.64
N ARG A 815 -1.14 -16.79 -3.45
CA ARG A 815 -1.30 -17.86 -4.44
C ARG A 815 -1.70 -19.18 -3.80
N LYS A 816 -1.06 -19.55 -2.68
CA LYS A 816 -1.35 -20.80 -1.97
C LYS A 816 -2.73 -20.80 -1.32
N VAL A 817 -3.18 -19.66 -0.78
CA VAL A 817 -4.55 -19.50 -0.27
C VAL A 817 -5.56 -19.68 -1.40
N LEU A 818 -5.39 -19.01 -2.54
CA LEU A 818 -6.32 -19.15 -3.67
C LEU A 818 -6.32 -20.56 -4.26
N ASP A 819 -5.17 -21.23 -4.30
CA ASP A 819 -5.07 -22.63 -4.71
C ASP A 819 -5.74 -23.58 -3.70
N MET A 820 -5.69 -23.29 -2.40
CA MET A 820 -6.43 -24.02 -1.35
C MET A 820 -7.94 -23.84 -1.51
N LEU A 821 -8.42 -22.59 -1.66
CA LEU A 821 -9.85 -22.30 -1.85
C LEU A 821 -10.41 -22.98 -3.11
N LYS A 822 -9.60 -23.09 -4.17
CA LYS A 822 -9.99 -23.80 -5.39
C LYS A 822 -10.13 -25.33 -5.20
N LYS A 823 -9.40 -25.90 -4.24
CA LYS A 823 -9.35 -27.36 -3.99
C LYS A 823 -10.39 -27.85 -2.98
N MET A 824 -11.08 -26.95 -2.29
CA MET A 824 -12.18 -27.30 -1.39
C MET A 824 -13.24 -28.10 -2.14
N ASP A 825 -13.82 -29.08 -1.47
CA ASP A 825 -14.98 -29.80 -1.99
C ASP A 825 -16.24 -28.90 -1.99
N ALA A 826 -17.34 -29.40 -2.57
CA ALA A 826 -18.54 -28.61 -2.74
C ALA A 826 -19.20 -28.19 -1.41
N GLU A 827 -19.19 -29.07 -0.40
CA GLU A 827 -19.83 -28.81 0.90
C GLU A 827 -19.00 -27.82 1.72
N GLN A 828 -17.68 -28.03 1.79
CA GLN A 828 -16.73 -27.10 2.40
C GLN A 828 -16.79 -25.73 1.73
N TYR A 829 -16.90 -25.70 0.40
CA TYR A 829 -16.94 -24.44 -0.34
C TYR A 829 -18.24 -23.66 -0.09
N GLU A 830 -19.37 -24.35 0.11
CA GLU A 830 -20.63 -23.72 0.47
C GLU A 830 -20.58 -23.10 1.87
N GLU A 831 -20.03 -23.81 2.86
CA GLU A 831 -19.75 -23.26 4.19
C GLU A 831 -18.82 -22.04 4.10
N PHE A 832 -17.72 -22.14 3.33
CA PHE A 832 -16.79 -21.04 3.09
C PHE A 832 -17.48 -19.82 2.48
N TRP A 833 -18.29 -20.05 1.44
CA TRP A 833 -18.92 -18.96 0.69
C TRP A 833 -19.93 -18.21 1.54
N LYS A 834 -20.68 -18.91 2.40
CA LYS A 834 -21.63 -18.29 3.33
C LYS A 834 -20.97 -17.26 4.25
N GLU A 835 -19.75 -17.54 4.71
CA GLU A 835 -19.03 -16.70 5.67
C GLU A 835 -18.16 -15.63 4.99
N PHE A 836 -17.55 -15.94 3.83
CA PHE A 836 -16.50 -15.12 3.22
C PHE A 836 -16.79 -14.68 1.77
N SER A 837 -18.03 -14.78 1.29
CA SER A 837 -18.43 -14.31 -0.06
C SER A 837 -18.04 -12.86 -0.31
N THR A 838 -18.32 -11.99 0.66
CA THR A 838 -18.04 -10.54 0.59
C THR A 838 -16.54 -10.28 0.44
N ASN A 839 -15.69 -11.01 1.17
CA ASN A 839 -14.24 -10.92 1.04
C ASN A 839 -13.78 -11.27 -0.38
N MET A 840 -14.31 -12.35 -0.96
CA MET A 840 -13.93 -12.74 -2.33
C MET A 840 -14.33 -11.69 -3.36
N LYS A 841 -15.51 -11.06 -3.19
CA LYS A 841 -16.03 -9.99 -4.05
C LYS A 841 -15.20 -8.70 -3.92
N LEU A 842 -14.80 -8.32 -2.70
CA LEU A 842 -13.87 -7.20 -2.48
C LEU A 842 -12.50 -7.48 -3.11
N GLY A 843 -12.03 -8.73 -3.06
CA GLY A 843 -10.79 -9.15 -3.73
C GLY A 843 -10.79 -8.87 -5.24
N ILE A 844 -11.94 -9.04 -5.92
CA ILE A 844 -12.07 -8.72 -7.36
C ILE A 844 -11.84 -7.23 -7.63
N MET A 845 -12.33 -6.37 -6.74
CA MET A 845 -12.22 -4.92 -6.85
C MET A 845 -10.79 -4.46 -6.57
N GLU A 846 -10.17 -4.97 -5.51
CA GLU A 846 -8.87 -4.51 -5.01
C GLU A 846 -7.66 -5.17 -5.71
N ASP A 847 -7.74 -6.47 -6.04
CA ASP A 847 -6.61 -7.26 -6.54
C ASP A 847 -6.74 -7.58 -8.03
N ALA A 848 -6.41 -6.58 -8.86
CA ALA A 848 -6.38 -6.73 -10.31
C ALA A 848 -5.43 -7.85 -10.79
N SER A 849 -4.41 -8.22 -10.02
CA SER A 849 -3.43 -9.24 -10.42
C SER A 849 -3.96 -10.66 -10.27
N ASN A 850 -4.84 -10.90 -9.28
CA ASN A 850 -5.48 -12.20 -9.05
C ASN A 850 -6.94 -12.26 -9.49
N ARG A 851 -7.48 -11.19 -10.08
CA ARG A 851 -8.89 -11.09 -10.53
C ARG A 851 -9.36 -12.31 -11.35
N ASN A 852 -8.54 -12.79 -12.29
CA ASN A 852 -8.88 -13.96 -13.12
C ASN A 852 -8.94 -15.29 -12.33
N ARG A 853 -8.23 -15.39 -11.20
CA ARG A 853 -8.29 -16.56 -10.31
C ARG A 853 -9.49 -16.45 -9.38
N LEU A 854 -9.69 -15.26 -8.81
CA LEU A 854 -10.81 -14.94 -7.93
C LEU A 854 -12.15 -15.07 -8.64
N SER A 855 -12.25 -14.68 -9.92
CA SER A 855 -13.52 -14.72 -10.66
C SER A 855 -14.07 -16.14 -10.80
N LYS A 856 -13.19 -17.15 -10.83
CA LYS A 856 -13.56 -18.58 -10.88
C LYS A 856 -14.08 -19.11 -9.54
N LEU A 857 -13.80 -18.40 -8.45
CA LEU A 857 -14.30 -18.72 -7.11
C LEU A 857 -15.71 -18.12 -6.89
N LEU A 858 -16.11 -17.10 -7.65
CA LEU A 858 -17.43 -16.48 -7.45
C LEU A 858 -18.59 -17.47 -7.61
N ARG A 859 -19.60 -17.31 -6.75
CA ARG A 859 -20.89 -18.02 -6.81
C ARG A 859 -22.03 -17.02 -6.76
N PHE A 860 -23.03 -17.25 -7.61
CA PHE A 860 -24.22 -16.41 -7.68
C PHE A 860 -25.46 -17.28 -7.87
N PHE A 861 -26.62 -16.78 -7.45
CA PHE A 861 -27.88 -17.39 -7.83
C PHE A 861 -28.16 -17.16 -9.32
N SER A 862 -28.93 -18.05 -9.92
CA SER A 862 -29.24 -18.01 -11.35
C SER A 862 -30.66 -18.51 -11.60
N SER A 863 -31.26 -18.10 -12.71
CA SER A 863 -32.57 -18.60 -13.17
C SER A 863 -32.61 -20.11 -13.46
N ASN A 864 -31.45 -20.76 -13.58
CA ASN A 864 -31.38 -22.20 -13.87
C ASN A 864 -31.73 -23.07 -12.64
N ASP A 865 -31.50 -22.59 -11.42
CA ASP A 865 -31.74 -23.36 -10.19
C ASP A 865 -32.37 -22.47 -9.09
N ALA A 866 -33.39 -23.00 -8.43
CA ALA A 866 -34.20 -22.29 -7.43
C ALA A 866 -33.49 -22.07 -6.09
N GLU A 867 -32.47 -22.86 -5.76
CA GLU A 867 -31.86 -22.84 -4.43
C GLU A 867 -30.33 -22.84 -4.49
N LYS A 868 -29.74 -23.47 -5.50
CA LYS A 868 -28.28 -23.61 -5.60
C LYS A 868 -27.65 -22.43 -6.32
N GLN A 869 -26.50 -22.00 -5.81
CA GLN A 869 -25.66 -21.05 -6.50
C GLN A 869 -24.80 -21.75 -7.56
N THR A 870 -24.52 -21.04 -8.66
CA THR A 870 -23.67 -21.52 -9.74
C THR A 870 -22.38 -20.70 -9.83
N SER A 871 -21.32 -21.31 -10.33
CA SER A 871 -20.11 -20.59 -10.73
C SER A 871 -20.30 -19.92 -12.10
N LEU A 872 -19.46 -18.92 -12.39
CA LEU A 872 -19.42 -18.29 -13.72
C LEU A 872 -18.98 -19.29 -14.81
N SER A 873 -18.03 -20.19 -14.51
CA SER A 873 -17.62 -21.23 -15.46
C SER A 873 -18.79 -22.16 -15.82
N ALA A 874 -19.56 -22.60 -14.83
CA ALA A 874 -20.71 -23.46 -15.07
C ALA A 874 -21.83 -22.73 -15.85
N TYR A 875 -22.00 -21.42 -15.64
CA TYR A 875 -22.89 -20.59 -16.49
C TYR A 875 -22.40 -20.59 -17.95
N VAL A 876 -21.10 -20.36 -18.18
CA VAL A 876 -20.52 -20.32 -19.54
C VAL A 876 -20.70 -21.64 -20.28
N GLU A 877 -20.57 -22.77 -19.60
CA GLU A 877 -20.81 -24.11 -20.18
C GLU A 877 -22.27 -24.31 -20.63
N ARG A 878 -23.22 -23.62 -20.00
CA ARG A 878 -24.66 -23.68 -20.35
C ARG A 878 -25.12 -22.55 -21.27
N MET A 879 -24.21 -21.67 -21.69
CA MET A 879 -24.54 -20.61 -22.65
C MET A 879 -24.96 -21.21 -23.98
N LYS A 880 -25.93 -20.55 -24.64
CA LYS A 880 -26.35 -20.95 -25.99
C LYS A 880 -25.26 -20.63 -27.02
N GLU A 881 -25.24 -21.36 -28.13
CA GLU A 881 -24.21 -21.24 -29.18
C GLU A 881 -24.01 -19.81 -29.71
N LYS A 882 -25.08 -19.02 -29.82
CA LYS A 882 -25.04 -17.61 -30.29
C LYS A 882 -25.01 -16.57 -29.16
N GLN A 883 -24.83 -17.00 -27.91
CA GLN A 883 -24.81 -16.09 -26.77
C GLN A 883 -23.40 -15.51 -26.58
N GLU A 884 -23.29 -14.20 -26.74
CA GLU A 884 -22.02 -13.46 -26.64
C GLU A 884 -21.76 -12.84 -25.26
N ALA A 885 -22.82 -12.71 -24.44
CA ALA A 885 -22.76 -12.05 -23.14
C ALA A 885 -23.38 -12.87 -22.01
N ILE A 886 -22.84 -12.70 -20.81
CA ILE A 886 -23.38 -13.22 -19.55
C ILE A 886 -24.44 -12.22 -19.06
N PHE A 887 -25.70 -12.67 -19.01
CA PHE A 887 -26.80 -11.83 -18.58
C PHE A 887 -26.93 -11.83 -17.06
N TYR A 888 -27.06 -10.65 -16.48
CA TYR A 888 -27.28 -10.51 -15.04
C TYR A 888 -28.24 -9.36 -14.71
N VAL A 889 -28.89 -9.46 -13.56
CA VAL A 889 -29.73 -8.41 -12.96
C VAL A 889 -29.38 -8.26 -11.48
N ALA A 890 -29.47 -7.04 -10.95
CA ALA A 890 -29.20 -6.73 -9.55
C ALA A 890 -30.43 -6.14 -8.85
N GLY A 891 -30.62 -6.48 -7.58
CA GLY A 891 -31.73 -5.99 -6.75
C GLY A 891 -31.50 -6.27 -5.25
N THR A 892 -32.47 -5.93 -4.40
CA THR A 892 -32.38 -6.15 -2.93
C THR A 892 -32.47 -7.61 -2.54
N SER A 893 -33.19 -8.40 -3.33
CA SER A 893 -33.56 -9.76 -2.97
C SER A 893 -33.77 -10.60 -4.21
N ARG A 894 -33.62 -11.91 -4.04
CA ARG A 894 -33.85 -12.90 -5.09
C ARG A 894 -35.26 -12.79 -5.70
N LYS A 895 -36.28 -12.65 -4.84
CA LYS A 895 -37.69 -12.55 -5.27
C LYS A 895 -37.95 -11.32 -6.14
N GLU A 896 -37.29 -10.19 -5.84
CA GLU A 896 -37.41 -8.96 -6.64
C GLU A 896 -36.85 -9.17 -8.04
N VAL A 897 -35.64 -9.71 -8.14
CA VAL A 897 -34.95 -9.88 -9.43
C VAL A 897 -35.53 -10.98 -10.31
N GLU A 898 -36.08 -12.05 -9.71
CA GLU A 898 -36.80 -13.11 -10.42
C GLU A 898 -38.09 -12.60 -11.07
N ASN A 899 -38.80 -11.71 -10.39
CA ASN A 899 -40.05 -11.10 -10.87
C ASN A 899 -39.83 -9.78 -11.62
N SER A 900 -38.57 -9.44 -11.91
CA SER A 900 -38.23 -8.19 -12.57
C SER A 900 -38.76 -8.14 -14.01
N PRO A 901 -39.29 -7.00 -14.49
CA PRO A 901 -39.70 -6.84 -15.87
C PRO A 901 -38.55 -7.08 -16.88
N PHE A 902 -37.29 -6.90 -16.44
CA PHE A 902 -36.13 -7.01 -17.30
C PHE A 902 -35.78 -8.45 -17.71
N VAL A 903 -36.18 -9.46 -16.94
CA VAL A 903 -35.81 -10.86 -17.20
C VAL A 903 -36.87 -11.63 -17.99
N GLU A 904 -38.09 -11.10 -18.10
CA GLU A 904 -39.24 -11.86 -18.59
C GLU A 904 -39.03 -12.51 -19.98
N ARG A 905 -38.62 -11.74 -21.00
CA ARG A 905 -38.42 -12.29 -22.35
C ARG A 905 -37.16 -13.14 -22.46
N LEU A 906 -36.11 -12.82 -21.69
CA LEU A 906 -34.90 -13.63 -21.60
C LEU A 906 -35.25 -15.05 -21.12
N LEU A 907 -35.98 -15.15 -20.01
CA LEU A 907 -36.45 -16.41 -19.46
C LEU A 907 -37.41 -17.13 -20.41
N LYS A 908 -38.35 -16.41 -21.04
CA LYS A 908 -39.26 -16.99 -22.04
C LYS A 908 -38.51 -17.59 -23.24
N LYS A 909 -37.38 -16.98 -23.63
CA LYS A 909 -36.50 -17.52 -24.67
C LYS A 909 -35.59 -18.63 -24.16
N GLY A 910 -35.52 -18.86 -22.85
CA GLY A 910 -34.65 -19.84 -22.21
C GLY A 910 -33.20 -19.39 -22.08
N TYR A 911 -32.92 -18.10 -22.00
CA TYR A 911 -31.60 -17.60 -21.59
C TYR A 911 -31.46 -17.65 -20.07
N GLU A 912 -30.30 -18.09 -19.58
CA GLU A 912 -29.96 -18.08 -18.16
C GLU A 912 -29.60 -16.65 -17.72
N VAL A 913 -30.10 -16.21 -16.56
CA VAL A 913 -29.79 -14.89 -15.97
C VAL A 913 -29.24 -15.06 -14.57
N ILE A 914 -28.10 -14.41 -14.29
CA ILE A 914 -27.49 -14.35 -12.96
C ILE A 914 -28.22 -13.30 -12.10
N TYR A 915 -28.50 -13.68 -10.86
CA TYR A 915 -29.15 -12.85 -9.85
C TYR A 915 -28.13 -12.35 -8.83
N LEU A 916 -27.96 -11.03 -8.79
CA LEU A 916 -27.12 -10.33 -7.83
C LEU A 916 -28.02 -9.75 -6.72
N THR A 917 -27.77 -10.16 -5.48
CA THR A 917 -28.65 -9.86 -4.34
C THR A 917 -27.94 -9.16 -3.20
N GLU A 918 -26.60 -9.10 -3.22
CA GLU A 918 -25.82 -8.34 -2.24
C GLU A 918 -25.38 -6.99 -2.82
N PRO A 919 -25.29 -5.92 -2.02
CA PRO A 919 -24.85 -4.60 -2.50
C PRO A 919 -23.48 -4.61 -3.19
N VAL A 920 -22.55 -5.44 -2.71
CA VAL A 920 -21.19 -5.56 -3.25
C VAL A 920 -21.15 -6.27 -4.62
N ASP A 921 -22.19 -7.02 -4.98
CA ASP A 921 -22.21 -7.82 -6.21
C ASP A 921 -22.09 -6.95 -7.47
N GLU A 922 -22.84 -5.85 -7.52
CA GLU A 922 -22.86 -5.01 -8.71
C GLU A 922 -21.52 -4.29 -8.91
N TYR A 923 -20.85 -3.88 -7.83
CA TYR A 923 -19.47 -3.38 -7.88
C TYR A 923 -18.49 -4.47 -8.33
N CYS A 924 -18.66 -5.69 -7.83
CA CYS A 924 -17.83 -6.84 -8.18
C CYS A 924 -17.90 -7.12 -9.69
N ILE A 925 -19.12 -7.17 -10.28
CA ILE A 925 -19.29 -7.37 -11.72
C ILE A 925 -18.76 -6.17 -12.51
N GLN A 926 -18.99 -4.93 -12.06
CA GLN A 926 -18.46 -3.74 -12.76
C GLN A 926 -16.93 -3.68 -12.79
N ALA A 927 -16.26 -4.20 -11.77
CA ALA A 927 -14.79 -4.31 -11.73
C ALA A 927 -14.22 -5.37 -12.70
N MET A 928 -15.08 -6.24 -13.25
CA MET A 928 -14.72 -7.28 -14.21
C MET A 928 -15.19 -6.92 -15.63
N PRO A 929 -14.28 -6.66 -16.57
CA PRO A 929 -14.69 -6.33 -17.95
C PRO A 929 -15.30 -7.53 -18.69
N GLU A 930 -14.76 -8.73 -18.46
CA GLU A 930 -15.20 -9.98 -19.10
C GLU A 930 -14.80 -11.20 -18.25
N PHE A 931 -15.42 -12.34 -18.53
CA PHE A 931 -15.09 -13.64 -17.96
C PHE A 931 -15.01 -14.69 -19.06
N ASP A 932 -13.86 -15.38 -19.18
CA ASP A 932 -13.56 -16.35 -20.24
C ASP A 932 -13.94 -15.82 -21.66
N GLY A 933 -13.65 -14.54 -21.92
CA GLY A 933 -13.91 -13.86 -23.19
C GLY A 933 -15.36 -13.42 -23.42
N LYS A 934 -16.27 -13.65 -22.46
CA LYS A 934 -17.67 -13.23 -22.50
C LYS A 934 -17.88 -11.96 -21.68
N LYS A 935 -18.53 -10.96 -22.27
CA LYS A 935 -18.84 -9.69 -21.59
C LYS A 935 -20.03 -9.84 -20.65
N PHE A 936 -20.08 -9.05 -19.59
CA PHE A 936 -21.24 -8.97 -18.73
C PHE A 936 -22.25 -7.95 -19.27
N GLN A 937 -23.51 -8.36 -19.42
CA GLN A 937 -24.61 -7.49 -19.83
C GLN A 937 -25.64 -7.38 -18.71
N ASN A 938 -25.77 -6.17 -18.15
CA ASN A 938 -26.84 -5.87 -17.21
C ASN A 938 -28.15 -5.74 -17.98
N VAL A 939 -29.14 -6.57 -17.64
CA VAL A 939 -30.44 -6.56 -18.33
C VAL A 939 -31.33 -5.38 -17.92
N ALA A 940 -30.96 -4.62 -16.90
CA ALA A 940 -31.59 -3.35 -16.52
C ALA A 940 -30.98 -2.12 -17.24
N LYS A 941 -29.94 -2.33 -18.06
CA LYS A 941 -29.30 -1.28 -18.87
C LYS A 941 -29.61 -1.41 -20.37
N GLU A 942 -29.31 -0.36 -21.12
CA GLU A 942 -29.33 -0.38 -22.58
C GLU A 942 -28.32 -1.38 -23.17
N GLY A 943 -28.50 -1.73 -24.45
CA GLY A 943 -27.59 -2.62 -25.18
C GLY A 943 -28.00 -4.10 -25.23
N LEU A 944 -29.14 -4.48 -24.63
CA LEU A 944 -29.65 -5.84 -24.71
C LEU A 944 -30.16 -6.17 -26.12
N LYS A 945 -29.48 -7.08 -26.82
CA LYS A 945 -29.89 -7.63 -28.11
C LYS A 945 -30.33 -9.08 -27.94
N LEU A 946 -31.56 -9.40 -28.32
CA LEU A 946 -32.15 -10.74 -28.14
C LEU A 946 -32.50 -11.43 -29.47
N ASP A 947 -32.62 -10.69 -30.57
CA ASP A 947 -33.10 -11.15 -31.87
C ASP A 947 -32.18 -10.64 -32.99
N ASP A 948 -31.44 -11.55 -33.65
CA ASP A 948 -30.51 -11.22 -34.74
C ASP A 948 -31.00 -11.66 -36.13
N GLY A 949 -32.15 -12.34 -36.23
CA GLY A 949 -32.73 -12.78 -37.51
C GLY A 949 -33.42 -11.64 -38.27
N GLU A 950 -33.38 -11.69 -39.62
CA GLU A 950 -33.98 -10.67 -40.50
C GLU A 950 -35.49 -10.49 -40.26
N GLU A 951 -36.25 -11.58 -40.18
CA GLU A 951 -37.71 -11.54 -39.95
C GLU A 951 -38.08 -10.90 -38.60
N ALA A 952 -37.28 -11.12 -37.56
CA ALA A 952 -37.51 -10.52 -36.24
C ALA A 952 -37.16 -9.03 -36.20
N LYS A 953 -36.17 -8.60 -36.99
CA LYS A 953 -35.83 -7.18 -37.17
C LYS A 953 -36.92 -6.46 -37.95
N GLU A 954 -37.41 -7.03 -39.05
CA GLU A 954 -38.52 -6.45 -39.81
C GLU A 954 -39.79 -6.30 -38.96
N ALA A 955 -40.15 -7.33 -38.18
CA ALA A 955 -41.28 -7.27 -37.27
C ALA A 955 -41.11 -6.20 -36.18
N GLN A 956 -39.88 -5.99 -35.69
CA GLN A 956 -39.57 -4.96 -34.71
C GLN A 956 -39.66 -3.55 -35.33
N GLU A 957 -39.11 -3.35 -36.53
CA GLU A 957 -39.20 -2.08 -37.26
C GLU A 957 -40.65 -1.71 -37.58
N GLN A 958 -41.49 -2.70 -37.91
CA GLN A 958 -42.92 -2.48 -38.14
C GLN A 958 -43.63 -2.03 -36.86
N LEU A 959 -43.31 -2.65 -35.72
CA LEU A 959 -43.85 -2.24 -34.41
C LEU A 959 -43.37 -0.85 -34.02
N GLU A 960 -42.11 -0.52 -34.27
CA GLU A 960 -41.55 0.81 -34.01
C GLU A 960 -42.27 1.89 -34.83
N LYS A 961 -42.52 1.65 -36.13
CA LYS A 961 -43.32 2.56 -36.97
C LYS A 961 -44.77 2.71 -36.48
N THR A 962 -45.39 1.61 -36.05
CA THR A 962 -46.79 1.64 -35.58
C THR A 962 -46.93 2.43 -34.27
N PHE A 963 -45.96 2.31 -33.37
CA PHE A 963 -45.99 2.97 -32.05
C PHE A 963 -45.22 4.28 -32.01
N GLU A 964 -44.65 4.73 -33.14
CA GLU A 964 -43.93 6.00 -33.26
C GLU A 964 -44.74 7.19 -32.72
N PRO A 965 -46.04 7.37 -33.07
CA PRO A 965 -46.85 8.48 -32.56
C PRO A 965 -46.94 8.50 -31.03
N LEU A 966 -47.11 7.33 -30.40
CA LEU A 966 -47.17 7.21 -28.95
C LEU A 966 -45.80 7.51 -28.31
N THR A 967 -44.71 7.01 -28.88
CA THR A 967 -43.36 7.24 -28.33
C THR A 967 -42.94 8.72 -28.42
N GLN A 968 -43.27 9.40 -29.51
CA GLN A 968 -43.05 10.85 -29.65
C GLN A 968 -43.88 11.63 -28.63
N TRP A 969 -45.18 11.32 -28.52
CA TRP A 969 -46.06 11.99 -27.55
C TRP A 969 -45.62 11.79 -26.09
N LEU A 970 -45.17 10.59 -25.73
CA LEU A 970 -44.62 10.32 -24.39
C LEU A 970 -43.39 11.18 -24.10
N LYS A 971 -42.48 11.34 -25.07
CA LYS A 971 -41.24 12.12 -24.90
C LYS A 971 -41.49 13.63 -24.88
N GLU A 972 -42.32 14.12 -25.80
CA GLU A 972 -42.45 15.56 -26.08
C GLU A 972 -43.56 16.23 -25.29
N SER A 973 -44.59 15.47 -24.89
CA SER A 973 -45.78 15.99 -24.22
C SER A 973 -45.93 15.41 -22.80
N ALA A 974 -46.35 14.16 -22.66
CA ALA A 974 -46.82 13.62 -21.38
C ALA A 974 -45.72 13.46 -20.32
N LEU A 975 -44.54 12.96 -20.69
CA LEU A 975 -43.42 12.72 -19.77
C LEU A 975 -42.23 13.63 -20.06
N LYS A 976 -42.52 14.82 -20.62
CA LYS A 976 -41.51 15.84 -20.86
C LYS A 976 -40.74 16.09 -19.56
N ASP A 977 -39.42 16.16 -19.69
CA ASP A 977 -38.47 16.31 -18.58
C ASP A 977 -38.29 15.14 -17.60
N LYS A 978 -39.13 14.10 -17.63
CA LYS A 978 -38.96 12.90 -16.79
C LYS A 978 -38.14 11.80 -17.46
N ILE A 979 -38.15 11.73 -18.80
CA ILE A 979 -37.48 10.66 -19.58
C ILE A 979 -36.51 11.24 -20.61
N GLU A 980 -35.51 10.44 -21.02
CA GLU A 980 -34.58 10.80 -22.10
C GLU A 980 -35.19 10.51 -23.47
N LYS A 981 -35.74 9.29 -23.62
CA LYS A 981 -36.43 8.81 -24.82
C LYS A 981 -37.44 7.74 -24.45
N ALA A 982 -38.49 7.59 -25.25
CA ALA A 982 -39.43 6.48 -25.19
C ALA A 982 -39.19 5.55 -26.39
N ILE A 983 -39.11 4.25 -26.16
CA ILE A 983 -38.85 3.26 -27.23
C ILE A 983 -39.72 2.01 -27.06
N VAL A 984 -39.93 1.28 -28.15
CA VAL A 984 -40.59 -0.03 -28.12
C VAL A 984 -39.64 -1.07 -27.53
N SER A 985 -40.05 -1.73 -26.45
CA SER A 985 -39.21 -2.68 -25.74
C SER A 985 -38.99 -3.96 -26.53
N GLN A 986 -37.75 -4.42 -26.55
CA GLN A 986 -37.42 -5.78 -26.95
C GLN A 986 -37.42 -6.76 -25.78
N ARG A 987 -37.50 -6.34 -24.51
CA ARG A 987 -37.28 -7.24 -23.34
C ARG A 987 -38.55 -7.60 -22.55
N LEU A 988 -39.64 -6.84 -22.71
CA LEU A 988 -40.88 -7.03 -21.97
C LEU A 988 -41.78 -8.13 -22.58
N THR A 989 -42.57 -8.80 -21.73
CA THR A 989 -43.62 -9.74 -22.17
C THR A 989 -44.98 -9.46 -21.54
N LYS A 990 -45.08 -9.54 -20.20
CA LYS A 990 -46.30 -9.36 -19.40
C LYS A 990 -46.39 -7.92 -18.91
N SER A 991 -45.26 -7.30 -18.61
CA SER A 991 -45.22 -5.93 -18.10
C SER A 991 -45.56 -4.89 -19.17
N PRO A 992 -46.33 -3.83 -18.85
CA PRO A 992 -46.68 -2.77 -19.80
C PRO A 992 -45.52 -1.84 -20.17
N SER A 993 -44.64 -1.53 -19.21
CA SER A 993 -43.51 -0.62 -19.38
C SER A 993 -42.39 -0.92 -18.36
N ALA A 994 -41.20 -0.40 -18.63
CA ALA A 994 -40.05 -0.42 -17.71
C ALA A 994 -39.14 0.80 -17.94
N LEU A 995 -38.42 1.23 -16.90
CA LEU A 995 -37.35 2.22 -17.02
C LEU A 995 -35.99 1.55 -17.11
N VAL A 996 -35.21 1.95 -18.12
CA VAL A 996 -33.89 1.38 -18.41
C VAL A 996 -32.84 2.46 -18.22
N ALA A 997 -31.78 2.11 -17.50
CA ALA A 997 -30.62 2.99 -17.37
C ALA A 997 -29.77 2.97 -18.64
N SER A 998 -29.11 4.09 -18.94
CA SER A 998 -28.13 4.15 -20.03
C SER A 998 -26.99 3.15 -19.79
N SER A 999 -26.26 2.78 -20.85
CA SER A 999 -25.15 1.81 -20.77
C SER A 999 -24.09 2.19 -19.71
N TYR A 1000 -23.85 3.49 -19.53
CA TYR A 1000 -22.86 4.03 -18.59
C TYR A 1000 -23.49 4.60 -17.30
N GLY A 1001 -24.81 4.72 -17.22
CA GLY A 1001 -25.51 5.25 -16.05
C GLY A 1001 -25.65 4.25 -14.91
N TRP A 1002 -26.10 4.71 -13.74
CA TRP A 1002 -26.45 3.86 -12.62
C TRP A 1002 -27.76 3.11 -12.87
N SER A 1003 -27.76 1.81 -12.57
CA SER A 1003 -28.98 1.02 -12.47
C SER A 1003 -29.79 1.46 -11.24
N GLY A 1004 -31.07 1.09 -11.15
CA GLY A 1004 -31.88 1.38 -9.95
C GLY A 1004 -31.26 0.84 -8.66
N ASN A 1005 -30.71 -0.38 -8.72
CA ASN A 1005 -29.99 -0.99 -7.61
C ASN A 1005 -28.73 -0.19 -7.21
N MET A 1006 -27.89 0.18 -8.17
CA MET A 1006 -26.68 0.97 -7.92
C MET A 1006 -27.01 2.37 -7.37
N GLU A 1007 -28.01 3.05 -7.94
CA GLU A 1007 -28.45 4.36 -7.48
C GLU A 1007 -28.92 4.32 -6.02
N ARG A 1008 -29.68 3.28 -5.64
CA ARG A 1008 -30.09 3.06 -4.26
C ARG A 1008 -28.89 2.85 -3.33
N ILE A 1009 -27.93 2.01 -3.72
CA ILE A 1009 -26.74 1.74 -2.90
C ILE A 1009 -25.94 3.03 -2.68
N MET A 1010 -25.72 3.81 -3.74
CA MET A 1010 -25.00 5.09 -3.68
C MET A 1010 -25.70 6.11 -2.78
N LYS A 1011 -27.03 6.24 -2.90
CA LYS A 1011 -27.84 7.11 -2.03
C LYS A 1011 -27.82 6.68 -0.56
N SER A 1012 -27.72 5.38 -0.29
CA SER A 1012 -27.70 4.83 1.07
C SER A 1012 -26.33 4.87 1.76
N GLN A 1013 -25.27 5.30 1.06
CA GLN A 1013 -23.92 5.29 1.60
C GLN A 1013 -23.69 6.44 2.60
N ALA A 1014 -23.58 6.12 3.88
CA ALA A 1014 -23.42 7.10 4.97
C ALA A 1014 -22.18 8.01 4.84
N TYR A 1015 -21.11 7.53 4.20
CA TYR A 1015 -19.87 8.30 3.98
C TYR A 1015 -19.88 9.12 2.67
N ALA A 1016 -20.97 9.10 1.91
CA ALA A 1016 -21.12 9.97 0.75
C ALA A 1016 -21.31 11.42 1.22
N LYS A 1017 -20.68 12.37 0.53
CA LYS A 1017 -20.90 13.79 0.82
C LYS A 1017 -22.28 14.18 0.32
N ALA A 1018 -23.03 14.93 1.13
CA ALA A 1018 -24.37 15.40 0.79
C ALA A 1018 -24.44 16.12 -0.57
N ASN A 1019 -23.39 16.85 -0.96
CA ASN A 1019 -23.30 17.60 -2.22
C ASN A 1019 -22.11 17.12 -3.07
N ASP A 1020 -22.07 15.84 -3.41
CA ASP A 1020 -21.10 15.33 -4.40
C ASP A 1020 -21.64 15.54 -5.82
N ALA A 1021 -20.98 16.41 -6.58
CA ALA A 1021 -21.35 16.72 -7.96
C ALA A 1021 -21.39 15.48 -8.87
N THR A 1022 -20.64 14.42 -8.55
CA THR A 1022 -20.70 13.15 -9.30
C THR A 1022 -21.96 12.37 -8.96
N HIS A 1023 -22.38 12.35 -7.70
CA HIS A 1023 -23.61 11.71 -7.26
C HIS A 1023 -24.83 12.40 -7.88
N ASP A 1024 -24.87 13.73 -7.85
CA ASP A 1024 -25.96 14.52 -8.45
C ASP A 1024 -26.06 14.31 -9.97
N PHE A 1025 -24.92 14.19 -10.66
CA PHE A 1025 -24.90 13.92 -12.09
C PHE A 1025 -25.54 12.58 -12.43
N TYR A 1026 -25.17 11.49 -11.75
CA TYR A 1026 -25.71 10.16 -12.07
C TYR A 1026 -27.14 9.95 -11.55
N ALA A 1027 -27.50 10.55 -10.40
CA ALA A 1027 -28.85 10.50 -9.84
C ALA A 1027 -29.87 11.24 -10.72
N ASN A 1028 -29.49 12.37 -11.33
CA ASN A 1028 -30.39 13.17 -12.18
C ASN A 1028 -30.36 12.77 -13.67
N GLN A 1029 -29.62 11.72 -14.05
CA GLN A 1029 -29.69 11.21 -15.43
C GLN A 1029 -31.11 10.72 -15.74
N LYS A 1030 -31.73 11.36 -16.73
CA LYS A 1030 -33.00 10.90 -17.31
C LYS A 1030 -32.82 9.47 -17.85
N LYS A 1031 -33.85 8.65 -17.71
CA LYS A 1031 -33.83 7.23 -18.08
C LYS A 1031 -34.62 6.98 -19.36
N THR A 1032 -34.39 5.83 -20.00
CA THR A 1032 -35.13 5.40 -21.18
C THR A 1032 -36.40 4.68 -20.77
N PHE A 1033 -37.54 5.13 -21.30
CA PHE A 1033 -38.84 4.52 -21.03
C PHE A 1033 -39.19 3.52 -22.13
N GLU A 1034 -39.16 2.23 -21.78
CA GLU A 1034 -39.51 1.16 -22.71
C GLU A 1034 -40.98 0.77 -22.56
N ILE A 1035 -41.71 0.70 -23.66
CA ILE A 1035 -43.13 0.28 -23.70
C ILE A 1035 -43.30 -1.09 -24.35
N ASN A 1036 -44.27 -1.88 -23.87
CA ASN A 1036 -44.61 -3.17 -24.44
C ASN A 1036 -45.75 -3.04 -25.46
N PRO A 1037 -45.49 -3.18 -26.78
CA PRO A 1037 -46.50 -2.99 -27.82
C PRO A 1037 -47.60 -4.06 -27.81
N ARG A 1038 -47.37 -5.17 -27.08
CA ARG A 1038 -48.33 -6.27 -26.95
C ARG A 1038 -49.30 -6.08 -25.79
N HIS A 1039 -49.03 -5.15 -24.87
CA HIS A 1039 -49.83 -4.97 -23.68
C HIS A 1039 -51.13 -4.20 -23.98
N PRO A 1040 -52.30 -4.64 -23.46
CA PRO A 1040 -53.60 -4.00 -23.74
C PRO A 1040 -53.64 -2.50 -23.40
N VAL A 1041 -53.09 -2.12 -22.24
CA VAL A 1041 -53.03 -0.72 -21.80
C VAL A 1041 -52.24 0.16 -22.77
N VAL A 1042 -51.14 -0.35 -23.34
CA VAL A 1042 -50.29 0.42 -24.27
C VAL A 1042 -50.99 0.60 -25.62
N LYS A 1043 -51.75 -0.40 -26.08
CA LYS A 1043 -52.56 -0.30 -27.30
C LYS A 1043 -53.70 0.69 -27.16
N GLU A 1044 -54.39 0.67 -26.01
CA GLU A 1044 -55.46 1.63 -25.73
C GLU A 1044 -54.90 3.05 -25.60
N LEU A 1045 -53.71 3.21 -25.00
CA LEU A 1045 -53.04 4.51 -24.92
C LEU A 1045 -52.69 5.06 -26.31
N LEU A 1046 -52.18 4.22 -27.23
CA LEU A 1046 -51.95 4.63 -28.63
C LEU A 1046 -53.25 5.12 -29.28
N ARG A 1047 -54.34 4.35 -29.17
CA ARG A 1047 -55.64 4.71 -29.74
C ARG A 1047 -56.17 6.06 -29.22
N ARG A 1048 -56.02 6.32 -27.92
CA ARG A 1048 -56.44 7.59 -27.31
C ARG A 1048 -55.61 8.76 -27.81
N VAL A 1049 -54.28 8.61 -27.87
CA VAL A 1049 -53.35 9.64 -28.35
C VAL A 1049 -53.58 9.96 -29.84
N GLU A 1050 -53.94 8.96 -30.65
CA GLU A 1050 -54.30 9.17 -32.06
C GLU A 1050 -55.64 9.90 -32.22
N ALA A 1051 -56.59 9.70 -31.29
CA ALA A 1051 -57.87 10.38 -31.30
C ALA A 1051 -57.78 11.83 -30.78
N ASP A 1052 -57.08 12.04 -29.67
CA ASP A 1052 -56.84 13.34 -29.05
C ASP A 1052 -55.49 13.35 -28.31
N LYS A 1053 -54.60 14.24 -28.74
CA LYS A 1053 -53.26 14.41 -28.13
C LYS A 1053 -53.31 15.12 -26.77
N GLU A 1054 -54.41 15.83 -26.48
CA GLU A 1054 -54.63 16.57 -25.24
C GLU A 1054 -55.54 15.82 -24.24
N ASP A 1055 -55.84 14.53 -24.47
CA ASP A 1055 -56.64 13.70 -23.56
C ASP A 1055 -56.00 13.65 -22.15
N GLU A 1056 -56.64 14.31 -21.18
CA GLU A 1056 -56.21 14.35 -19.78
C GLU A 1056 -56.17 12.96 -19.12
N VAL A 1057 -57.05 12.03 -19.54
CA VAL A 1057 -57.02 10.65 -19.06
C VAL A 1057 -55.79 9.93 -19.61
N ALA A 1058 -55.43 10.17 -20.88
CA ALA A 1058 -54.21 9.62 -21.46
C ALA A 1058 -52.95 10.15 -20.76
N LYS A 1059 -52.87 11.47 -20.49
CA LYS A 1059 -51.75 12.08 -19.73
C LYS A 1059 -51.64 11.52 -18.32
N SER A 1060 -52.74 11.46 -17.58
CA SER A 1060 -52.77 10.87 -16.23
C SER A 1060 -52.34 9.41 -16.23
N THR A 1061 -52.79 8.62 -17.22
CA THR A 1061 -52.41 7.22 -17.38
C THR A 1061 -50.92 7.07 -17.69
N ALA A 1062 -50.36 7.94 -18.55
CA ALA A 1062 -48.94 7.93 -18.87
C ALA A 1062 -48.05 8.23 -17.65
N HIS A 1063 -48.45 9.20 -16.81
CA HIS A 1063 -47.74 9.49 -15.55
C HIS A 1063 -47.79 8.30 -14.57
N LEU A 1064 -48.98 7.71 -14.36
CA LEU A 1064 -49.11 6.55 -13.49
C LEU A 1064 -48.31 5.35 -14.02
N LEU A 1065 -48.29 5.15 -15.34
CA LEU A 1065 -47.52 4.10 -15.98
C LEU A 1065 -46.00 4.33 -15.84
N PHE A 1066 -45.56 5.59 -15.85
CA PHE A 1066 -44.17 5.95 -15.60
C PHE A 1066 -43.77 5.73 -14.14
N GLU A 1067 -44.60 6.13 -13.18
CA GLU A 1067 -44.31 5.99 -11.75
C GLU A 1067 -44.30 4.53 -11.31
N THR A 1068 -45.26 3.74 -11.78
CA THR A 1068 -45.28 2.29 -11.56
C THR A 1068 -44.09 1.58 -12.22
N ALA A 1069 -43.65 2.02 -13.41
CA ALA A 1069 -42.41 1.52 -14.02
C ALA A 1069 -41.17 1.90 -13.22
N THR A 1070 -41.13 3.10 -12.65
CA THR A 1070 -40.01 3.59 -11.80
C THR A 1070 -39.79 2.67 -10.61
N LEU A 1071 -40.87 2.36 -9.88
CA LEU A 1071 -40.84 1.43 -8.75
C LEU A 1071 -40.43 0.02 -9.18
N ARG A 1072 -41.05 -0.54 -10.22
CA ARG A 1072 -40.75 -1.91 -10.70
C ARG A 1072 -39.34 -2.06 -11.29
N SER A 1073 -38.73 -0.97 -11.72
CA SER A 1073 -37.34 -0.92 -12.21
C SER A 1073 -36.32 -0.65 -11.10
N GLY A 1074 -36.76 -0.51 -9.84
CA GLY A 1074 -35.88 -0.34 -8.67
C GLY A 1074 -35.38 1.09 -8.45
N PHE A 1075 -35.99 2.09 -9.10
CA PHE A 1075 -35.65 3.50 -8.90
C PHE A 1075 -36.52 4.13 -7.80
N SER A 1076 -36.01 5.20 -7.19
CA SER A 1076 -36.76 5.97 -6.19
C SER A 1076 -37.70 6.98 -6.86
N LEU A 1077 -38.92 7.09 -6.34
CA LEU A 1077 -39.85 8.15 -6.77
C LEU A 1077 -39.39 9.50 -6.25
N GLN A 1078 -39.39 10.51 -7.13
CA GLN A 1078 -39.11 11.91 -6.75
C GLN A 1078 -40.28 12.54 -6.00
N ASP A 1079 -41.51 12.24 -6.42
CA ASP A 1079 -42.75 12.76 -5.87
C ASP A 1079 -43.62 11.58 -5.37
N GLN A 1080 -43.50 11.28 -4.07
CA GLN A 1080 -44.26 10.20 -3.44
C GLN A 1080 -45.71 10.59 -3.16
N VAL A 1081 -45.95 11.87 -2.82
CA VAL A 1081 -47.27 12.40 -2.47
C VAL A 1081 -48.15 12.46 -3.72
N GLY A 1082 -47.66 13.05 -4.81
CA GLY A 1082 -48.44 13.13 -6.05
C GLY A 1082 -48.73 11.77 -6.68
N PHE A 1083 -47.88 10.75 -6.45
CA PHE A 1083 -48.19 9.37 -6.85
C PHE A 1083 -49.35 8.81 -6.02
N ALA A 1084 -49.38 9.03 -4.70
CA ALA A 1084 -50.48 8.61 -3.84
C ALA A 1084 -51.79 9.30 -4.24
N GLU A 1085 -51.78 10.62 -4.43
CA GLU A 1085 -52.95 11.39 -4.89
C GLU A 1085 -53.48 10.89 -6.25
N ARG A 1086 -52.59 10.52 -7.18
CA ARG A 1086 -52.98 9.92 -8.47
C ARG A 1086 -53.65 8.55 -8.29
N ILE A 1087 -53.15 7.70 -7.39
CA ILE A 1087 -53.80 6.43 -7.07
C ILE A 1087 -55.18 6.68 -6.46
N GLU A 1088 -55.29 7.59 -5.50
CA GLU A 1088 -56.55 7.94 -4.87
C GLU A 1088 -57.57 8.48 -5.89
N SER A 1089 -57.14 9.34 -6.82
CA SER A 1089 -57.98 9.82 -7.92
C SER A 1089 -58.50 8.68 -8.81
N VAL A 1090 -57.65 7.69 -9.12
CA VAL A 1090 -58.06 6.50 -9.89
C VAL A 1090 -59.03 5.64 -9.09
N LEU A 1091 -58.83 5.47 -7.79
CA LEU A 1091 -59.74 4.72 -6.91
C LEU A 1091 -61.10 5.41 -6.78
N ARG A 1092 -61.13 6.73 -6.55
CA ARG A 1092 -62.37 7.52 -6.50
C ARG A 1092 -63.16 7.37 -7.80
N LYS A 1093 -62.51 7.52 -8.95
CA LYS A 1093 -63.13 7.31 -10.27
C LYS A 1093 -63.61 5.88 -10.50
N SER A 1094 -62.89 4.86 -10.00
CA SER A 1094 -63.30 3.46 -10.14
C SER A 1094 -64.45 3.06 -9.22
N LEU A 1095 -64.67 3.81 -8.14
CA LEU A 1095 -65.74 3.61 -7.16
C LEU A 1095 -66.93 4.57 -7.38
N ASP A 1096 -66.92 5.32 -8.49
CA ASP A 1096 -67.91 6.37 -8.81
C ASP A 1096 -68.06 7.45 -7.71
N LEU A 1097 -66.99 7.73 -6.96
CA LEU A 1097 -66.93 8.80 -5.95
C LEU A 1097 -66.51 10.12 -6.59
N SER A 1098 -67.05 11.23 -6.08
CA SER A 1098 -66.69 12.57 -6.59
C SER A 1098 -65.26 12.91 -6.19
N LEU A 1099 -64.50 13.54 -7.09
CA LEU A 1099 -63.16 14.03 -6.76
C LEU A 1099 -63.19 15.15 -5.70
N ASP A 1100 -64.31 15.87 -5.61
CA ASP A 1100 -64.52 17.00 -4.69
C ASP A 1100 -65.20 16.59 -3.38
N GLU A 1101 -65.45 15.30 -3.16
CA GLU A 1101 -66.05 14.79 -1.92
C GLU A 1101 -65.06 14.99 -0.78
N GLN A 1102 -65.42 15.86 0.17
CA GLN A 1102 -64.60 16.18 1.33
C GLN A 1102 -64.72 15.09 2.38
N VAL A 1103 -63.63 14.85 3.11
CA VAL A 1103 -63.64 13.99 4.30
C VAL A 1103 -64.62 14.62 5.30
N GLU A 1104 -65.53 13.81 5.88
CA GLU A 1104 -66.45 14.30 6.91
C GLU A 1104 -65.63 14.91 8.06
N GLU A 1105 -65.87 16.19 8.37
CA GLU A 1105 -65.23 16.85 9.51
C GLU A 1105 -65.71 16.20 10.81
N GLU A 1106 -64.77 15.77 11.66
CA GLU A 1106 -65.09 15.36 13.02
C GLU A 1106 -65.75 16.53 13.74
N VAL A 1107 -66.98 16.33 14.22
CA VAL A 1107 -67.69 17.33 15.03
C VAL A 1107 -66.97 17.42 16.38
N GLU A 1108 -66.03 18.36 16.50
CA GLU A 1108 -65.47 18.73 17.79
C GLU A 1108 -66.61 19.27 18.68
N HIS A 1109 -66.94 18.54 19.74
CA HIS A 1109 -67.80 19.03 20.79
C HIS A 1109 -67.05 20.14 21.55
N GLU A 1110 -67.47 21.40 21.37
CA GLU A 1110 -66.99 22.53 22.18
C GLU A 1110 -67.26 22.25 23.67
N GLU A 1111 -66.22 21.89 24.43
CA GLU A 1111 -66.23 22.02 25.88
C GLU A 1111 -66.18 23.51 26.24
N ALA A 1112 -67.18 23.94 27.02
CA ALA A 1112 -67.36 25.32 27.44
C ALA A 1112 -66.15 25.85 28.22
N ALA A 1113 -65.79 27.10 27.92
CA ALA A 1113 -64.71 27.87 28.52
C ALA A 1113 -64.70 27.85 30.07
N GLU A 1114 -63.51 27.61 30.63
CA GLU A 1114 -63.10 28.20 31.91
C GLU A 1114 -61.91 29.14 31.67
N GLU A 1115 -61.99 30.29 32.33
CA GLU A 1115 -61.31 31.57 32.06
C GLU A 1115 -59.78 31.52 32.22
N GLU A 1116 -59.06 32.10 31.27
CA GLU A 1116 -57.68 32.57 31.49
C GLU A 1116 -57.67 33.92 32.24
N THR A 1117 -56.75 34.08 33.20
CA THR A 1117 -55.97 35.32 33.44
C THR A 1117 -54.74 35.00 34.32
N PRO A 1118 -53.63 35.78 34.30
CA PRO A 1118 -52.77 36.11 33.14
C PRO A 1118 -51.25 36.07 33.46
N VAL A 1119 -50.43 36.14 32.41
CA VAL A 1119 -49.09 36.78 32.25
C VAL A 1119 -48.35 37.30 33.51
N GLU A 1120 -47.10 36.84 33.73
CA GLU A 1120 -45.88 37.68 33.55
C GLU A 1120 -44.58 36.84 33.43
N GLU A 1121 -43.75 37.28 32.48
CA GLU A 1121 -42.46 36.82 31.95
C GLU A 1121 -41.32 36.97 33.00
N GLU A 1122 -40.09 36.43 32.94
CA GLU A 1122 -39.20 36.09 31.81
C GLU A 1122 -37.93 35.35 32.35
N GLU A 1123 -37.14 34.81 31.42
CA GLU A 1123 -35.70 34.44 31.49
C GLU A 1123 -35.23 33.05 32.01
N THR A 1124 -35.19 32.12 31.04
CA THR A 1124 -33.98 31.43 30.50
C THR A 1124 -32.92 30.79 31.41
N LYS A 1125 -32.83 29.44 31.34
CA LYS A 1125 -31.71 28.63 30.77
C LYS A 1125 -31.78 27.18 31.28
N VAL A 1126 -31.76 26.21 30.38
CA VAL A 1126 -30.69 25.19 30.21
C VAL A 1126 -31.11 24.23 29.08
N GLU A 1127 -30.25 24.19 28.07
CA GLU A 1127 -30.16 23.29 26.93
C GLU A 1127 -29.63 21.90 27.31
N GLU A 1128 -30.04 20.92 26.49
CA GLU A 1128 -29.27 19.77 25.96
C GLU A 1128 -28.83 18.65 26.93
N GLU A 1129 -29.41 17.45 26.78
CA GLU A 1129 -28.90 16.31 25.96
C GLU A 1129 -28.16 15.29 26.85
N HIS A 1130 -28.17 13.98 26.65
CA HIS A 1130 -28.63 13.15 25.54
C HIS A 1130 -28.92 11.73 26.05
N SER A 1131 -29.81 11.03 25.36
CA SER A 1131 -30.10 9.61 25.53
C SER A 1131 -29.27 8.75 24.59
N GLU A 1132 -28.76 7.62 25.09
CA GLU A 1132 -28.44 6.45 24.28
C GLU A 1132 -29.73 5.70 23.91
N LEU A 1133 -29.93 5.41 22.61
CA LEU A 1133 -30.18 4.08 22.05
C LEU A 1133 -30.18 4.09 20.53
#